data_AF-A0A6G9YGZ9-F1
#
_entry.id   AF-A0A6G9YGZ9-F1
#
_cell.length_a   1.000
_cell.length_b   1.000
_cell.length_c   1.000
_cell.angle_alpha   90.00
_cell.angle_beta   90.00
_cell.angle_gamma   90.00
#
_symmetry.space_group_name_H-M   'P 1'
#
loop_
_entity.id
_entity.type
_entity.pdbx_description
1 polymer ?
#
loop_
_entity_poly.entity_id
_entity_poly.type
_entity_poly.pdbx_seq_one_letter_code
_entity_poly.pdbx_strand_id
1 'polypeptide(L)'
;MSRTTVDFGIDLGTTNSAVAVLRGVDAEVIKNNEDADTTPSAVWIDKRDKLRVGRAAKERAESDPDNTAAEFKLRMGTAQEKVRFAASGRELTPPQLSAEVLKSLRADVAQRLGEDIEAAVVTVPAAFDMSSCEATRVAAEAAGLRFAPLLQEPTAAALAYGFQSADENARWLVYDLGGGTFDAAVIQLRDGEFTVLNHRGDNHLGGKQIDWRIVEELLIPAVRAEFGLTDLARGAARWRPVVNKLKLHAEKAKIALSRGTSADIEIDLDDGAGRRFEFYYELRREDVQRLAEPFLTRSVNLCRKALEEARLGAGDIAKLILVGGPTLSPYLREHLTHPEHGLGIPLDFSQDPLTVVARGAAIFAGTQRIPGGAAPVAAPGGFTVQLEYSPVGPDTEPLIIGRIAAADGTVPAGLTVELVNSTSRPPWRGGKVAVAETGVFSTTLWAQAGAANTFEIELADASGTRRELTPNTLTYTVGAVETQPPLIHSLNVGLADNTTVRLIERGTPLPARARKRLRTAAPVHRGGGRTGLIRIPVLEGEHARGDRNRTIGRLDITADQVERSIPEGSEIEVTLEIDASRIMVARAYIPYLDAEFENVIDLHTETLPDAAVLRRETEQELERLATVRQRHRDIGNPTSELLLARIDDEQTATDTQQLVEAAAADPDAAVAAQQRLRDLRAAIDEAEDELLWPSLVVRAKELLAYVRRAVDEVRDEIYRRQFDNLEVAVRDAIESRAPDLLRQRTAELSLLWRQILDHTGELPILIFESLARDRNQMIDLRQADDLIEQGNTAVRAGEVTRLRMINARLRQLFAEPPAEPDPFSTIRGA
;
A
#
# COMPACT_ATOMS: atom_id res chain seq x y z
N MET A 1 -14.52 24.32 29.17
CA MET A 1 -14.82 23.03 29.82
C MET A 1 -13.79 22.03 29.33
N SER A 2 -13.27 21.14 30.18
CA SER A 2 -12.42 20.04 29.69
C SER A 2 -13.31 19.06 28.92
N ARG A 3 -13.09 18.91 27.62
CA ARG A 3 -13.80 17.91 26.81
C ARG A 3 -13.38 16.51 27.29
N THR A 4 -14.34 15.60 27.37
CA THR A 4 -14.09 14.18 27.69
C THR A 4 -13.89 13.34 26.42
N THR A 5 -14.33 13.86 25.28
CA THR A 5 -14.27 13.27 23.93
C THR A 5 -13.42 14.12 23.00
N VAL A 6 -12.98 13.53 21.89
CA VAL A 6 -12.07 14.18 20.92
C VAL A 6 -12.81 15.18 20.03
N ASP A 7 -14.04 14.87 19.59
CA ASP A 7 -15.01 15.69 18.82
C ASP A 7 -14.56 16.30 17.47
N PHE A 8 -13.25 16.45 17.23
CA PHE A 8 -12.70 17.04 16.01
C PHE A 8 -12.09 15.97 15.12
N GLY A 9 -12.40 16.05 13.83
CA GLY A 9 -11.83 15.22 12.78
C GLY A 9 -11.08 16.08 11.77
N ILE A 10 -9.87 15.68 11.42
CA ILE A 10 -9.02 16.32 10.44
C ILE A 10 -8.82 15.37 9.27
N ASP A 11 -9.24 15.81 8.08
CA ASP A 11 -8.78 15.23 6.83
C ASP A 11 -7.45 15.86 6.44
N LEU A 12 -6.35 15.14 6.59
CA LEU A 12 -5.01 15.60 6.20
C LEU A 12 -4.70 15.11 4.79
N GLY A 13 -5.23 15.74 3.74
CA GLY A 13 -5.07 15.24 2.37
C GLY A 13 -3.78 15.67 1.67
N THR A 14 -3.45 14.98 0.57
CA THR A 14 -2.26 15.24 -0.26
C THR A 14 -2.25 16.64 -0.87
N THR A 15 -3.42 17.11 -1.33
CA THR A 15 -3.57 18.40 -2.02
C THR A 15 -4.30 19.43 -1.17
N ASN A 16 -5.34 19.00 -0.46
CA ASN A 16 -6.14 19.85 0.43
C ASN A 16 -6.39 19.11 1.73
N SER A 17 -6.54 19.85 2.82
CA SER A 17 -6.91 19.35 4.13
C SER A 17 -8.15 20.07 4.64
N ALA A 18 -8.93 19.43 5.50
CA ALA A 18 -10.13 20.00 6.10
C ALA A 18 -10.25 19.60 7.57
N VAL A 19 -10.95 20.39 8.37
CA VAL A 19 -11.25 20.08 9.77
C VAL A 19 -12.75 20.23 10.01
N ALA A 20 -13.33 19.29 10.75
CA ALA A 20 -14.73 19.28 11.12
C ALA A 20 -14.89 19.01 12.62
N VAL A 21 -16.05 19.39 13.15
CA VAL A 21 -16.44 19.17 14.54
C VAL A 21 -17.79 18.47 14.59
N LEU A 22 -17.93 17.50 15.49
CA LEU A 22 -19.22 16.90 15.79
C LEU A 22 -19.98 17.80 16.77
N ARG A 23 -21.15 18.30 16.34
CA ARG A 23 -22.10 19.04 17.18
C ARG A 23 -23.42 18.29 17.22
N GLY A 24 -23.65 17.58 18.31
CA GLY A 24 -24.84 16.76 18.46
C GLY A 24 -24.78 15.54 17.55
N VAL A 25 -25.59 15.55 16.48
CA VAL A 25 -25.56 14.54 15.40
C VAL A 25 -24.98 15.07 14.09
N ASP A 26 -24.71 16.37 14.00
CA ASP A 26 -24.22 17.00 12.79
C ASP A 26 -22.70 17.15 12.82
N ALA A 27 -22.04 16.70 11.76
CA ALA A 27 -20.62 16.95 11.53
C ALA A 27 -20.45 18.19 10.66
N GLU A 28 -19.98 19.28 11.27
CA GLU A 28 -19.84 20.59 10.65
C GLU A 28 -18.38 20.85 10.24
N VAL A 29 -18.16 21.25 8.99
CA VAL A 29 -16.83 21.66 8.51
C VAL A 29 -16.50 23.06 9.04
N ILE A 30 -15.28 23.23 9.53
CA ILE A 30 -14.78 24.51 10.02
C ILE A 30 -14.05 25.20 8.88
N LYS A 31 -14.59 26.34 8.47
CA LYS A 31 -14.00 27.17 7.43
C LYS A 31 -12.70 27.83 7.89
N ASN A 32 -11.73 27.88 7.00
CA ASN A 32 -10.49 28.62 7.23
C ASN A 32 -10.69 30.15 7.16
N ASN A 33 -9.59 30.88 7.34
CA ASN A 33 -9.56 32.35 7.30
C ASN A 33 -9.90 33.00 5.96
N GLU A 34 -9.94 32.22 4.89
CA GLU A 34 -10.35 32.68 3.55
C GLU A 34 -11.81 32.28 3.23
N ASP A 35 -12.56 31.86 4.26
CA ASP A 35 -13.93 31.35 4.19
C ASP A 35 -14.10 30.11 3.28
N ALA A 36 -13.02 29.35 3.10
CA ALA A 36 -13.04 28.10 2.35
C ALA A 36 -13.16 26.88 3.29
N ASP A 37 -13.87 25.85 2.81
CA ASP A 37 -14.09 24.59 3.55
C ASP A 37 -12.83 23.70 3.57
N THR A 38 -11.85 24.00 2.71
CA THR A 38 -10.58 23.27 2.62
C THR A 38 -9.39 24.22 2.58
N THR A 39 -8.25 23.76 3.09
CA THR A 39 -6.96 24.46 3.12
C THR A 39 -5.95 23.68 2.28
N PRO A 40 -5.35 24.27 1.23
CA PRO A 40 -4.32 23.59 0.46
C PRO A 40 -3.16 23.10 1.31
N SER A 41 -2.72 21.86 1.10
CA SER A 41 -1.59 21.23 1.78
C SER A 41 -0.26 21.72 1.18
N ALA A 42 0.01 23.01 1.37
CA ALA A 42 1.18 23.71 0.85
C ALA A 42 1.81 24.61 1.92
N VAL A 43 3.13 24.69 1.92
CA VAL A 43 3.94 25.50 2.85
C VAL A 43 4.89 26.37 2.05
N TRP A 44 4.94 27.67 2.35
CA TRP A 44 5.90 28.61 1.75
C TRP A 44 6.67 29.33 2.85
N ILE A 45 7.99 29.48 2.68
CA ILE A 45 8.84 30.22 3.62
C ILE A 45 9.57 31.33 2.88
N ASP A 46 9.23 32.58 3.20
CA ASP A 46 9.85 33.72 2.54
C ASP A 46 11.30 33.97 2.99
N LYS A 47 11.99 34.86 2.27
CA LYS A 47 13.36 35.30 2.60
C LYS A 47 13.53 35.99 3.97
N ARG A 48 12.43 36.32 4.66
CA ARG A 48 12.40 36.89 6.01
C ARG A 48 12.07 35.81 7.06
N ASP A 49 12.13 34.55 6.67
CA ASP A 49 11.76 33.37 7.47
C ASP A 49 10.31 33.41 7.97
N LYS A 50 9.40 34.00 7.19
CA LYS A 50 7.96 33.93 7.47
C LYS A 50 7.35 32.74 6.77
N LEU A 51 6.83 31.81 7.57
CA LEU A 51 6.10 30.65 7.11
C LEU A 51 4.63 30.99 6.82
N ARG A 52 4.11 30.51 5.70
CA ARG A 52 2.68 30.54 5.36
C ARG A 52 2.22 29.16 4.91
N VAL A 53 0.96 28.87 5.17
CA VAL A 53 0.28 27.62 4.81
C VAL A 53 -0.94 27.94 3.95
N GLY A 54 -1.43 26.97 3.18
CA GLY A 54 -2.71 27.09 2.48
C GLY A 54 -2.61 27.76 1.12
N ARG A 55 -3.65 28.49 0.73
CA ARG A 55 -3.72 29.16 -0.58
C ARG A 55 -2.57 30.14 -0.79
N ALA A 56 -2.24 30.92 0.23
CA ALA A 56 -1.11 31.86 0.21
C ALA A 56 0.25 31.18 -0.09
N ALA A 57 0.40 29.90 0.25
CA ALA A 57 1.57 29.10 -0.13
C ALA A 57 1.41 28.48 -1.52
N LYS A 58 0.24 27.90 -1.84
CA LYS A 58 -0.02 27.29 -3.16
C LYS A 58 0.19 28.28 -4.31
N GLU A 59 -0.25 29.54 -4.16
CA GLU A 59 -0.06 30.60 -5.15
C GLU A 59 1.42 30.97 -5.36
N ARG A 60 2.29 30.70 -4.38
CA ARG A 60 3.73 30.98 -4.48
C ARG A 60 4.50 29.91 -5.24
N ALA A 61 3.91 28.73 -5.48
CA ALA A 61 4.55 27.67 -6.25
C ALA A 61 4.99 28.13 -7.66
N GLU A 62 4.29 29.12 -8.24
CA GLU A 62 4.63 29.67 -9.56
C GLU A 62 5.75 30.71 -9.51
N SER A 63 5.72 31.61 -8.53
CA SER A 63 6.61 32.78 -8.47
C SER A 63 7.86 32.57 -7.59
N ASP A 64 7.81 31.60 -6.69
CA ASP A 64 8.87 31.27 -5.73
C ASP A 64 8.90 29.75 -5.43
N PRO A 65 9.15 28.91 -6.46
CA PRO A 65 9.08 27.45 -6.34
C PRO A 65 10.12 26.87 -5.37
N ASP A 66 11.34 27.43 -5.31
CA ASP A 66 12.44 26.95 -4.45
C ASP A 66 12.19 27.18 -2.95
N ASN A 67 11.10 27.88 -2.61
CA ASN A 67 10.68 28.18 -1.26
C ASN A 67 9.25 27.71 -0.98
N THR A 68 8.67 26.91 -1.87
CA THR A 68 7.31 26.37 -1.73
C THR A 68 7.36 24.84 -1.73
N ALA A 69 6.71 24.22 -0.76
CA ALA A 69 6.54 22.78 -0.64
C ALA A 69 5.06 22.41 -0.73
N ALA A 70 4.72 21.40 -1.54
CA ALA A 70 3.38 20.83 -1.66
C ALA A 70 3.51 19.31 -1.87
N GLU A 71 2.40 18.59 -1.83
CA GLU A 71 2.32 17.15 -2.14
C GLU A 71 3.20 16.24 -1.25
N PHE A 72 3.75 16.79 -0.16
CA PHE A 72 4.68 16.09 0.73
C PHE A 72 4.05 14.92 1.51
N LYS A 73 2.70 14.78 1.53
CA LYS A 73 2.03 13.59 2.10
C LYS A 73 2.48 12.28 1.44
N LEU A 74 2.86 12.33 0.16
CA LEU A 74 3.32 11.17 -0.61
C LEU A 74 4.71 10.68 -0.21
N ARG A 75 5.42 11.48 0.58
CA ARG A 75 6.75 11.20 1.14
C ARG A 75 6.69 10.97 2.65
N MET A 76 5.50 10.79 3.21
CA MET A 76 5.40 10.34 4.59
C MET A 76 6.03 8.94 4.69
N GLY A 77 6.71 8.64 5.80
CA GLY A 77 7.43 7.38 5.97
C GLY A 77 8.82 7.31 5.34
N THR A 78 9.19 8.20 4.40
CA THR A 78 10.57 8.23 3.85
C THR A 78 11.51 8.95 4.81
N ALA A 79 12.44 8.20 5.40
CA ALA A 79 13.42 8.73 6.34
C ALA A 79 14.44 9.64 5.63
N GLN A 80 14.88 10.69 6.33
CA GLN A 80 15.97 11.61 5.96
C GLN A 80 15.67 12.59 4.82
N GLU A 81 14.51 12.51 4.17
CA GLU A 81 14.17 13.49 3.15
C GLU A 81 13.79 14.83 3.79
N LYS A 82 14.43 15.89 3.30
CA LYS A 82 14.14 17.25 3.72
C LYS A 82 13.90 18.14 2.50
N VAL A 83 12.87 18.95 2.58
CA VAL A 83 12.65 20.05 1.65
C VAL A 83 13.44 21.25 2.14
N ARG A 84 14.40 21.70 1.32
CA ARG A 84 15.20 22.89 1.57
C ARG A 84 14.51 24.11 0.99
N PHE A 85 14.34 25.14 1.82
CA PHE A 85 13.80 26.44 1.43
C PHE A 85 14.98 27.38 1.16
N ALA A 86 15.28 27.63 -0.12
CA ALA A 86 16.52 28.27 -0.56
C ALA A 86 16.77 29.65 0.08
N ALA A 87 15.73 30.47 0.25
CA ALA A 87 15.84 31.84 0.73
C ALA A 87 16.03 31.94 2.26
N SER A 88 15.44 31.03 3.03
CA SER A 88 15.57 31.01 4.50
C SER A 88 16.71 30.09 4.97
N GLY A 89 17.12 29.14 4.14
CA GLY A 89 18.07 28.08 4.50
C GLY A 89 17.47 26.99 5.39
N ARG A 90 16.17 27.04 5.70
CA ARG A 90 15.49 26.02 6.50
C ARG A 90 15.34 24.72 5.74
N GLU A 91 15.36 23.63 6.48
CA GLU A 91 15.09 22.30 5.97
C GLU A 91 13.99 21.67 6.83
N LEU A 92 12.91 21.22 6.19
CA LEU A 92 11.80 20.57 6.88
C LEU A 92 11.54 19.20 6.25
N THR A 93 11.30 18.21 7.11
CA THR A 93 10.87 16.86 6.71
C THR A 93 9.38 16.84 6.34
N PRO A 94 8.89 15.83 5.60
CA PRO A 94 7.46 15.68 5.31
C PRO A 94 6.55 15.70 6.57
N PRO A 95 6.89 15.03 7.68
CA PRO A 95 6.11 15.13 8.92
C PRO A 95 6.10 16.55 9.51
N GLN A 96 7.20 17.28 9.42
CA GLN A 96 7.25 18.67 9.88
C GLN A 96 6.40 19.59 9.00
N LEU A 97 6.40 19.40 7.68
CA LEU A 97 5.53 20.15 6.76
C LEU A 97 4.04 19.86 7.03
N SER A 98 3.69 18.59 7.23
CA SER A 98 2.35 18.16 7.64
C SER A 98 1.95 18.76 8.99
N ALA A 99 2.88 18.85 9.95
CA ALA A 99 2.63 19.50 11.24
C ALA A 99 2.29 20.99 11.08
N GLU A 100 2.90 21.71 10.13
CA GLU A 100 2.52 23.11 9.84
C GLU A 100 1.11 23.23 9.27
N VAL A 101 0.66 22.27 8.44
CA VAL A 101 -0.73 22.21 7.97
C VAL A 101 -1.69 21.98 9.13
N LEU A 102 -1.39 21.01 10.00
CA LEU A 102 -2.21 20.70 11.18
C LEU A 102 -2.27 21.89 12.16
N LYS A 103 -1.17 22.62 12.35
CA LYS A 103 -1.16 23.87 13.15
C LYS A 103 -2.07 24.93 12.55
N SER A 104 -2.08 25.07 11.22
CA SER A 104 -2.97 26.01 10.53
C SER A 104 -4.44 25.65 10.77
N LEU A 105 -4.82 24.38 10.62
CA LEU A 105 -6.18 23.91 10.87
C LEU A 105 -6.60 24.10 12.33
N ARG A 106 -5.71 23.78 13.28
CA ARG A 106 -5.93 24.04 14.71
C ARG A 106 -6.11 25.54 15.00
N ALA A 107 -5.37 26.40 14.33
CA ALA A 107 -5.53 27.86 14.45
C ALA A 107 -6.89 28.33 13.88
N ASP A 108 -7.37 27.73 12.79
CA ASP A 108 -8.71 27.99 12.26
C ASP A 108 -9.80 27.60 13.27
N VAL A 109 -9.64 26.46 13.98
CA VAL A 109 -10.52 26.08 15.10
C VAL A 109 -10.50 27.12 16.22
N ALA A 110 -9.31 27.53 16.66
CA ALA A 110 -9.15 28.53 17.72
C ALA A 110 -9.78 29.86 17.36
N GLN A 111 -9.67 30.29 16.10
CA GLN A 111 -10.24 31.55 15.64
C GLN A 111 -11.77 31.49 15.46
N ARG A 112 -12.30 30.39 14.92
CA ARG A 112 -13.74 30.24 14.64
C ARG A 112 -14.54 29.92 15.89
N LEU A 113 -13.99 29.11 16.80
CA LEU A 113 -14.70 28.60 17.97
C LEU A 113 -14.19 29.14 19.30
N GLY A 114 -13.03 29.81 19.33
CA GLY A 114 -12.39 30.25 20.58
C GLY A 114 -11.77 29.11 21.38
N GLU A 115 -11.49 27.97 20.74
CA GLU A 115 -11.04 26.74 21.38
C GLU A 115 -9.63 26.33 20.91
N ASP A 116 -8.70 26.14 21.84
CA ASP A 116 -7.41 25.52 21.55
C ASP A 116 -7.51 24.01 21.80
N ILE A 117 -7.38 23.21 20.73
CA ILE A 117 -7.59 21.77 20.78
C ILE A 117 -6.26 21.02 20.90
N GLU A 118 -6.23 20.02 21.76
CA GLU A 118 -5.07 19.14 21.98
C GLU A 118 -5.36 17.69 21.57
N ALA A 119 -6.56 17.41 21.06
CA ALA A 119 -6.93 16.10 20.54
C ALA A 119 -7.79 16.26 19.28
N ALA A 120 -7.51 15.46 18.27
CA ALA A 120 -8.29 15.37 17.03
C ALA A 120 -8.03 14.02 16.36
N VAL A 121 -9.04 13.40 15.77
CA VAL A 121 -8.84 12.26 14.88
C VAL A 121 -8.23 12.77 13.58
N VAL A 122 -7.20 12.09 13.06
CA VAL A 122 -6.52 12.46 11.80
C VAL A 122 -6.66 11.34 10.79
N THR A 123 -7.04 11.65 9.56
CA THR A 123 -7.26 10.62 8.54
C THR A 123 -5.98 10.21 7.81
N VAL A 124 -5.98 8.97 7.32
CA VAL A 124 -4.93 8.39 6.47
C VAL A 124 -5.56 7.55 5.35
N PRO A 125 -4.91 7.42 4.18
CA PRO A 125 -5.37 6.53 3.11
C PRO A 125 -5.55 5.09 3.61
N ALA A 126 -6.45 4.32 2.99
CA ALA A 126 -6.68 2.93 3.40
C ALA A 126 -5.50 2.02 3.05
N ALA A 127 -4.77 2.29 1.97
CA ALA A 127 -3.54 1.60 1.60
C ALA A 127 -2.27 2.21 2.23
N PHE A 128 -2.41 3.16 3.17
CA PHE A 128 -1.25 3.83 3.77
C PHE A 128 -0.45 2.88 4.65
N ASP A 129 0.82 2.73 4.33
CA ASP A 129 1.71 1.82 5.04
C ASP A 129 1.97 2.24 6.49
N MET A 130 2.57 1.33 7.25
CA MET A 130 2.83 1.53 8.67
C MET A 130 3.80 2.69 8.97
N SER A 131 4.85 2.85 8.16
CA SER A 131 5.83 3.95 8.33
C SER A 131 5.20 5.33 8.10
N SER A 132 4.27 5.39 7.14
CA SER A 132 3.52 6.58 6.80
C SER A 132 2.45 6.91 7.86
N CYS A 133 1.82 5.90 8.45
CA CYS A 133 0.94 6.06 9.61
C CYS A 133 1.69 6.67 10.79
N GLU A 134 2.87 6.13 11.15
CA GLU A 134 3.69 6.66 12.25
C GLU A 134 4.16 8.09 11.97
N ALA A 135 4.60 8.38 10.74
CA ALA A 135 4.96 9.73 10.31
C ALA A 135 3.80 10.73 10.51
N THR A 136 2.56 10.33 10.24
CA THR A 136 1.37 11.17 10.47
C THR A 136 1.11 11.40 11.96
N ARG A 137 1.28 10.37 12.79
CA ARG A 137 1.18 10.49 14.26
C ARG A 137 2.21 11.49 14.80
N VAL A 138 3.46 11.38 14.34
CA VAL A 138 4.55 12.32 14.68
C VAL A 138 4.22 13.75 14.23
N ALA A 139 3.63 13.92 13.04
CA ALA A 139 3.18 15.23 12.56
C ALA A 139 2.09 15.85 13.46
N ALA A 140 1.12 15.04 13.90
CA ALA A 140 0.06 15.47 14.81
C ALA A 140 0.60 15.89 16.18
N GLU A 141 1.52 15.10 16.74
CA GLU A 141 2.20 15.42 18.00
C GLU A 141 2.98 16.74 17.88
N ALA A 142 3.74 16.92 16.79
CA ALA A 142 4.48 18.15 16.50
C ALA A 142 3.57 19.38 16.27
N ALA A 143 2.30 19.17 15.94
CA ALA A 143 1.29 20.22 15.81
C ALA A 143 0.60 20.58 17.15
N GLY A 144 0.92 19.87 18.23
CA GLY A 144 0.33 20.07 19.56
C GLY A 144 -0.90 19.21 19.84
N LEU A 145 -1.21 18.23 18.99
CA LEU A 145 -2.25 17.24 19.25
C LEU A 145 -1.65 16.10 20.08
N ARG A 146 -1.88 16.11 21.39
CA ARG A 146 -1.39 15.11 22.34
C ARG A 146 -2.06 13.76 22.18
N PHE A 147 -3.26 13.73 21.61
CA PHE A 147 -3.99 12.51 21.30
C PHE A 147 -4.59 12.61 19.90
N ALA A 148 -4.06 11.81 18.97
CA ALA A 148 -4.50 11.81 17.57
C ALA A 148 -4.71 10.39 17.04
N PRO A 149 -5.88 9.77 17.30
CA PRO A 149 -6.23 8.50 16.67
C PRO A 149 -6.25 8.64 15.16
N LEU A 150 -5.73 7.62 14.46
CA LEU A 150 -5.76 7.57 13.01
C LEU A 150 -7.00 6.83 12.52
N LEU A 151 -7.66 7.38 11.51
CA LEU A 151 -8.84 6.78 10.87
C LEU A 151 -8.61 6.67 9.36
N GLN A 152 -9.06 5.57 8.75
CA GLN A 152 -8.97 5.41 7.30
C GLN A 152 -9.95 6.33 6.57
N GLU A 153 -9.49 7.01 5.53
CA GLU A 153 -10.29 7.93 4.71
C GLU A 153 -11.62 7.32 4.20
N PRO A 154 -11.65 6.11 3.58
CA PRO A 154 -12.92 5.56 3.11
C PRO A 154 -13.84 5.10 4.26
N THR A 155 -13.29 4.68 5.39
CA THR A 155 -14.09 4.38 6.59
C THR A 155 -14.72 5.66 7.15
N ALA A 156 -13.96 6.75 7.22
CA ALA A 156 -14.49 8.06 7.59
C ALA A 156 -15.64 8.46 6.66
N ALA A 157 -15.45 8.34 5.35
CA ALA A 157 -16.50 8.66 4.40
C ALA A 157 -17.77 7.80 4.58
N ALA A 158 -17.61 6.51 4.87
CA ALA A 158 -18.73 5.61 5.17
C ALA A 158 -19.47 6.01 6.45
N LEU A 159 -18.75 6.39 7.50
CA LEU A 159 -19.34 6.91 8.75
C LEU A 159 -20.13 8.20 8.49
N ALA A 160 -19.58 9.15 7.73
CA ALA A 160 -20.27 10.37 7.36
C ALA A 160 -21.58 10.11 6.61
N TYR A 161 -21.58 9.06 5.77
CA TYR A 161 -22.75 8.67 5.01
C TYR A 161 -23.81 8.00 5.89
N GLY A 162 -23.38 7.07 6.74
CA GLY A 162 -24.29 6.13 7.38
C GLY A 162 -24.62 6.42 8.84
N PHE A 163 -23.98 7.40 9.48
CA PHE A 163 -24.17 7.73 10.90
C PHE A 163 -25.62 7.92 11.34
N GLN A 164 -26.43 8.56 10.48
CA GLN A 164 -27.87 8.80 10.68
C GLN A 164 -28.73 8.13 9.60
N SER A 165 -28.20 7.11 8.92
CA SER A 165 -28.96 6.40 7.89
C SER A 165 -30.09 5.59 8.52
N ALA A 166 -31.23 5.53 7.82
CA ALA A 166 -32.34 4.64 8.17
C ALA A 166 -32.13 3.21 7.65
N ASP A 167 -31.10 2.97 6.82
CA ASP A 167 -30.81 1.66 6.27
C ASP A 167 -30.23 0.74 7.38
N GLU A 168 -31.00 -0.26 7.82
CA GLU A 168 -30.54 -1.22 8.84
C GLU A 168 -29.62 -2.31 8.27
N ASN A 169 -29.66 -2.56 6.96
CA ASN A 169 -28.83 -3.55 6.29
C ASN A 169 -28.53 -3.15 4.85
N ALA A 170 -27.30 -2.70 4.58
CA ALA A 170 -26.87 -2.28 3.26
C ALA A 170 -25.38 -2.56 3.05
N ARG A 171 -24.99 -2.66 1.78
CA ARG A 171 -23.58 -2.70 1.39
C ARG A 171 -23.26 -1.57 0.44
N TRP A 172 -22.18 -0.87 0.70
CA TRP A 172 -21.70 0.24 -0.10
C TRP A 172 -20.28 -0.03 -0.56
N LEU A 173 -19.90 0.59 -1.68
CA LEU A 173 -18.52 0.66 -2.10
C LEU A 173 -18.08 2.11 -2.02
N VAL A 174 -17.08 2.40 -1.20
CA VAL A 174 -16.44 3.72 -1.18
C VAL A 174 -15.40 3.74 -2.28
N TYR A 175 -15.45 4.75 -3.15
CA TYR A 175 -14.49 5.02 -4.21
C TYR A 175 -13.84 6.37 -3.90
N ASP A 176 -12.63 6.33 -3.37
CA ASP A 176 -11.86 7.49 -2.97
C ASP A 176 -10.72 7.73 -3.96
N LEU A 177 -10.89 8.72 -4.84
CA LEU A 177 -9.84 9.14 -5.75
C LEU A 177 -9.39 10.55 -5.39
N GLY A 178 -8.37 10.63 -4.56
CA GLY A 178 -7.77 11.86 -4.09
C GLY A 178 -6.76 12.49 -5.05
N GLY A 179 -6.02 13.48 -4.56
CA GLY A 179 -4.99 14.18 -5.34
C GLY A 179 -3.78 13.32 -5.71
N GLY A 180 -3.49 12.27 -4.94
CA GLY A 180 -2.32 11.41 -5.19
C GLY A 180 -2.46 9.95 -4.78
N THR A 181 -3.58 9.58 -4.12
CA THR A 181 -3.88 8.25 -3.62
C THR A 181 -5.28 7.83 -4.07
N PHE A 182 -5.47 6.53 -4.24
CA PHE A 182 -6.74 5.91 -4.55
C PHE A 182 -7.03 4.81 -3.54
N ASP A 183 -8.23 4.79 -2.98
CA ASP A 183 -8.69 3.73 -2.11
C ASP A 183 -10.12 3.29 -2.46
N ALA A 184 -10.37 2.00 -2.27
CA ALA A 184 -11.66 1.37 -2.41
C ALA A 184 -11.96 0.57 -1.14
N ALA A 185 -13.16 0.73 -0.56
CA ALA A 185 -13.58 -0.05 0.60
C ALA A 185 -15.01 -0.58 0.44
N VAL A 186 -15.17 -1.89 0.64
CA VAL A 186 -16.48 -2.55 0.66
C VAL A 186 -16.98 -2.52 2.10
N ILE A 187 -18.04 -1.76 2.33
CA ILE A 187 -18.61 -1.53 3.66
C ILE A 187 -19.93 -2.28 3.77
N GLN A 188 -20.12 -2.96 4.90
CA GLN A 188 -21.41 -3.48 5.31
C GLN A 188 -21.92 -2.70 6.52
N LEU A 189 -23.13 -2.15 6.38
CA LEU A 189 -23.93 -1.62 7.48
C LEU A 189 -24.91 -2.71 7.89
N ARG A 190 -24.91 -3.09 9.16
CA ARG A 190 -25.85 -4.05 9.72
C ARG A 190 -26.18 -3.68 11.16
N ASP A 191 -27.46 -3.54 11.48
CA ASP A 191 -27.95 -3.30 12.84
C ASP A 191 -27.28 -2.08 13.50
N GLY A 192 -26.95 -1.05 12.71
CA GLY A 192 -26.24 0.16 13.17
C GLY A 192 -24.72 0.00 13.32
N GLU A 193 -24.14 -1.13 12.94
CA GLU A 193 -22.69 -1.35 12.95
C GLU A 193 -22.09 -1.31 11.55
N PHE A 194 -20.96 -0.62 11.40
CA PHE A 194 -20.14 -0.67 10.19
C PHE A 194 -19.06 -1.74 10.32
N THR A 195 -18.96 -2.58 9.30
CA THR A 195 -17.85 -3.50 9.10
C THR A 195 -17.22 -3.26 7.74
N VAL A 196 -15.90 -3.08 7.72
CA VAL A 196 -15.12 -3.09 6.47
C VAL A 196 -14.92 -4.55 6.06
N LEU A 197 -15.64 -5.00 5.03
CA LEU A 197 -15.54 -6.38 4.53
C LEU A 197 -14.22 -6.60 3.80
N ASN A 198 -13.82 -5.62 3.00
CA ASN A 198 -12.55 -5.63 2.28
C ASN A 198 -12.19 -4.21 1.83
N HIS A 199 -10.93 -4.01 1.44
CA HIS A 199 -10.48 -2.77 0.82
C HIS A 199 -9.48 -3.05 -0.33
N ARG A 200 -9.02 -2.03 -1.03
CA ARG A 200 -7.85 -2.03 -1.94
C ARG A 200 -7.44 -0.58 -2.14
N GLY A 201 -6.22 -0.34 -2.59
CA GLY A 201 -5.78 1.01 -2.92
C GLY A 201 -4.44 1.04 -3.63
N ASP A 202 -4.05 2.24 -4.03
CA ASP A 202 -2.79 2.57 -4.66
C ASP A 202 -2.34 3.97 -4.18
N ASN A 203 -1.25 4.01 -3.41
CA ASN A 203 -0.70 5.24 -2.82
C ASN A 203 -0.09 6.20 -3.86
N HIS A 204 -0.03 5.79 -5.12
CA HIS A 204 0.51 6.56 -6.23
C HIS A 204 -0.43 6.56 -7.44
N LEU A 205 -1.74 6.64 -7.18
CA LEU A 205 -2.81 6.78 -8.17
C LEU A 205 -3.75 7.90 -7.73
N GLY A 206 -3.88 8.97 -8.51
CA GLY A 206 -4.72 10.10 -8.13
C GLY A 206 -4.77 11.18 -9.21
N GLY A 207 -5.36 12.33 -8.87
CA GLY A 207 -5.50 13.45 -9.80
C GLY A 207 -4.17 13.95 -10.38
N LYS A 208 -3.07 13.87 -9.63
CA LYS A 208 -1.75 14.36 -10.06
C LYS A 208 -1.14 13.53 -11.20
N GLN A 209 -1.46 12.24 -11.31
CA GLN A 209 -0.94 11.39 -12.38
C GLN A 209 -1.51 11.83 -13.73
N ILE A 210 -2.78 12.24 -13.74
CA ILE A 210 -3.42 12.84 -14.91
C ILE A 210 -2.75 14.17 -15.24
N ASP A 211 -2.43 15.02 -14.24
CA ASP A 211 -1.70 16.27 -14.45
C ASP A 211 -0.33 16.02 -15.08
N TRP A 212 0.40 15.01 -14.60
CA TRP A 212 1.69 14.63 -15.16
C TRP A 212 1.59 14.09 -16.58
N ARG A 213 0.59 13.26 -16.91
CA ARG A 213 0.38 12.80 -18.29
C ARG A 213 0.04 13.94 -19.23
N ILE A 214 -0.74 14.94 -18.80
CA ILE A 214 -0.98 16.15 -19.61
C ILE A 214 0.35 16.88 -19.88
N VAL A 215 1.19 17.05 -18.85
CA VAL A 215 2.49 17.71 -18.99
C VAL A 215 3.43 16.94 -19.93
N GLU A 216 3.58 15.65 -19.70
CA GLU A 216 4.58 14.80 -20.37
C GLU A 216 4.20 14.46 -21.82
N GLU A 217 2.91 14.23 -22.10
CA GLU A 217 2.46 13.81 -23.44
C GLU A 217 1.93 14.95 -24.31
N LEU A 218 1.48 16.06 -23.73
CA LEU A 218 0.89 17.17 -24.50
C LEU A 218 1.74 18.44 -24.41
N LEU A 219 1.95 18.95 -23.19
CA LEU A 219 2.53 20.28 -23.03
C LEU A 219 4.04 20.32 -23.35
N ILE A 220 4.82 19.37 -22.83
CA ILE A 220 6.26 19.29 -23.12
C ILE A 220 6.51 19.10 -24.63
N PRO A 221 5.85 18.15 -25.34
CA PRO A 221 5.99 18.02 -26.78
C PRO A 221 5.60 19.27 -27.56
N ALA A 222 4.51 19.95 -27.16
CA ALA A 222 4.09 21.20 -27.80
C ALA A 222 5.13 22.32 -27.63
N VAL A 223 5.62 22.54 -26.40
CA VAL A 223 6.68 23.53 -26.12
C VAL A 223 7.97 23.20 -26.87
N ARG A 224 8.35 21.92 -26.95
CA ARG A 224 9.52 21.47 -27.72
C ARG A 224 9.37 21.81 -29.20
N ALA A 225 8.21 21.53 -29.78
CA ALA A 225 7.94 21.75 -31.20
C ALA A 225 7.91 23.24 -31.55
N GLU A 226 7.30 24.07 -30.70
CA GLU A 226 7.14 25.50 -30.95
C GLU A 226 8.44 26.30 -30.72
N PHE A 227 9.18 26.00 -29.65
CA PHE A 227 10.33 26.81 -29.23
C PHE A 227 11.70 26.14 -29.43
N GLY A 228 11.75 24.92 -29.95
CA GLY A 228 12.99 24.19 -30.26
C GLY A 228 13.75 23.68 -29.03
N LEU A 229 13.08 23.54 -27.88
CA LEU A 229 13.69 23.17 -26.59
C LEU A 229 13.82 21.64 -26.43
N THR A 230 14.56 20.99 -27.33
CA THR A 230 14.57 19.52 -27.51
C THR A 230 14.82 18.67 -26.26
N ASP A 231 15.50 19.20 -25.24
CA ASP A 231 15.84 18.50 -24.01
C ASP A 231 14.92 18.86 -22.82
N LEU A 232 13.87 19.67 -23.04
CA LEU A 232 12.84 19.99 -22.03
C LEU A 232 12.19 18.70 -21.53
N ALA A 233 12.46 18.27 -20.31
CA ALA A 233 11.91 17.03 -19.75
C ALA A 233 11.69 17.16 -18.25
N ARG A 234 10.74 16.40 -17.70
CA ARG A 234 10.52 16.33 -16.24
C ARG A 234 11.76 15.85 -15.47
N GLY A 235 12.49 14.89 -16.04
CA GLY A 235 13.74 14.37 -15.45
C GLY A 235 14.93 15.33 -15.55
N ALA A 236 14.82 16.43 -16.28
CA ALA A 236 15.92 17.37 -16.49
C ALA A 236 15.88 18.50 -15.44
N ALA A 237 16.81 18.46 -14.48
CA ALA A 237 16.85 19.41 -13.35
C ALA A 237 16.81 20.89 -13.77
N ARG A 238 17.46 21.26 -14.89
CA ARG A 238 17.45 22.64 -15.42
C ARG A 238 16.07 23.15 -15.80
N TRP A 239 15.17 22.23 -16.18
CA TRP A 239 13.81 22.54 -16.63
C TRP A 239 12.77 22.46 -15.51
N ARG A 240 13.19 22.13 -14.27
CA ARG A 240 12.29 22.02 -13.11
C ARG A 240 11.35 23.24 -12.96
N PRO A 241 11.81 24.50 -13.07
CA PRO A 241 10.89 25.65 -12.96
C PRO A 241 9.81 25.67 -14.04
N VAL A 242 10.18 25.42 -15.30
CA VAL A 242 9.27 25.37 -16.45
C VAL A 242 8.26 24.25 -16.27
N VAL A 243 8.73 23.04 -15.95
CA VAL A 243 7.89 21.85 -15.76
C VAL A 243 6.90 22.03 -14.60
N ASN A 244 7.33 22.63 -13.49
CA ASN A 244 6.44 22.94 -12.37
C ASN A 244 5.33 23.94 -12.78
N LYS A 245 5.67 24.94 -13.60
CA LYS A 245 4.71 25.89 -14.17
C LYS A 245 3.70 25.20 -15.08
N LEU A 246 4.17 24.35 -15.99
CA LEU A 246 3.31 23.53 -16.86
C LEU A 246 2.35 22.67 -16.03
N LYS A 247 2.84 21.99 -14.98
CA LYS A 247 2.03 21.15 -14.09
C LYS A 247 0.93 21.94 -13.38
N LEU A 248 1.27 23.10 -12.82
CA LEU A 248 0.29 23.94 -12.14
C LEU A 248 -0.86 24.37 -13.07
N HIS A 249 -0.54 24.74 -14.31
CA HIS A 249 -1.56 25.14 -15.28
C HIS A 249 -2.31 23.94 -15.88
N ALA A 250 -1.67 22.78 -16.02
CA ALA A 250 -2.34 21.53 -16.36
C ALA A 250 -3.41 21.16 -15.33
N GLU A 251 -3.11 21.26 -14.02
CA GLU A 251 -4.09 21.04 -12.94
C GLU A 251 -5.28 21.99 -13.06
N LYS A 252 -5.02 23.30 -13.24
CA LYS A 252 -6.06 24.33 -13.40
C LYS A 252 -6.96 24.03 -14.61
N ALA A 253 -6.37 23.72 -15.76
CA ALA A 253 -7.11 23.41 -17.00
C ALA A 253 -7.92 22.11 -16.86
N LYS A 254 -7.34 21.05 -16.30
CA LYS A 254 -8.04 19.79 -15.99
C LYS A 254 -9.27 20.02 -15.11
N ILE A 255 -9.14 20.84 -14.07
CA ILE A 255 -10.26 21.20 -13.19
C ILE A 255 -11.34 21.96 -13.97
N ALA A 256 -10.96 22.95 -14.79
CA ALA A 256 -11.90 23.72 -15.62
C ALA A 256 -12.70 22.83 -16.60
N LEU A 257 -12.06 21.78 -17.13
CA LEU A 257 -12.68 20.79 -18.03
C LEU A 257 -13.73 19.90 -17.36
N SER A 258 -13.84 19.93 -16.03
CA SER A 258 -14.97 19.30 -15.32
C SER A 258 -16.31 20.01 -15.59
N ARG A 259 -16.28 21.21 -16.18
CA ARG A 259 -17.48 21.95 -16.65
C ARG A 259 -17.43 22.22 -18.15
N GLY A 260 -16.30 22.70 -18.67
CA GLY A 260 -16.11 23.02 -20.09
C GLY A 260 -15.60 21.87 -20.94
N THR A 261 -15.77 21.93 -22.27
CA THR A 261 -15.23 20.93 -23.22
C THR A 261 -13.80 21.24 -23.67
N SER A 262 -13.36 22.49 -23.57
CA SER A 262 -11.98 22.95 -23.74
C SER A 262 -11.60 23.97 -22.66
N ALA A 263 -10.30 24.14 -22.44
CA ALA A 263 -9.73 25.12 -21.53
C ALA A 263 -8.40 25.63 -22.08
N ASP A 264 -8.22 26.95 -22.08
CA ASP A 264 -7.00 27.59 -22.54
C ASP A 264 -5.91 27.54 -21.45
N ILE A 265 -4.71 27.17 -21.86
CA ILE A 265 -3.49 27.23 -21.06
C ILE A 265 -2.62 28.34 -21.62
N GLU A 266 -2.52 29.43 -20.86
CA GLU A 266 -1.68 30.59 -21.16
C GLU A 266 -0.59 30.70 -20.09
N ILE A 267 0.69 30.62 -20.50
CA ILE A 267 1.82 30.59 -19.58
C ILE A 267 3.02 31.35 -20.16
N ASP A 268 3.60 32.23 -19.35
CA ASP A 268 4.94 32.78 -19.61
C ASP A 268 6.02 31.79 -19.19
N LEU A 269 6.85 31.36 -20.14
CA LEU A 269 7.96 30.43 -19.93
C LEU A 269 9.31 31.12 -20.15
N ASP A 270 10.38 30.51 -19.63
CA ASP A 270 11.77 30.96 -19.80
C ASP A 270 12.62 29.76 -20.24
N ASP A 271 13.59 29.95 -21.13
CA ASP A 271 14.45 28.87 -21.63
C ASP A 271 15.62 28.51 -20.69
N GLY A 272 15.64 29.09 -19.49
CA GLY A 272 16.72 28.94 -18.52
C GLY A 272 17.96 29.77 -18.86
N ALA A 273 17.98 30.45 -20.01
CA ALA A 273 19.01 31.40 -20.42
C ALA A 273 18.50 32.86 -20.40
N GLY A 274 17.28 33.09 -19.91
CA GLY A 274 16.68 34.41 -19.72
C GLY A 274 15.83 34.89 -20.90
N ARG A 275 15.62 34.06 -21.93
CA ARG A 275 14.67 34.37 -23.01
C ARG A 275 13.29 33.90 -22.57
N ARG A 276 12.35 34.85 -22.49
CA ARG A 276 10.94 34.60 -22.17
C ARG A 276 10.11 34.41 -23.42
N PHE A 277 9.12 33.53 -23.33
CA PHE A 277 8.17 33.26 -24.41
C PHE A 277 6.79 32.94 -23.84
N GLU A 278 5.76 33.41 -24.54
CA GLU A 278 4.37 33.13 -24.22
C GLU A 278 3.99 31.80 -24.89
N PHE A 279 3.50 30.85 -24.10
CA PHE A 279 3.00 29.57 -24.58
C PHE A 279 1.48 29.52 -24.43
N TYR A 280 0.81 29.20 -25.54
CA TYR A 280 -0.63 29.00 -25.59
C TYR A 280 -0.94 27.57 -26.02
N TYR A 281 -1.86 26.92 -25.31
CA TYR A 281 -2.33 25.58 -25.64
C TYR A 281 -3.82 25.41 -25.30
N GLU A 282 -4.64 24.99 -26.26
CA GLU A 282 -6.03 24.60 -26.00
C GLU A 282 -6.08 23.14 -25.54
N LEU A 283 -6.37 22.88 -24.26
CA LEU A 283 -6.57 21.52 -23.75
C LEU A 283 -8.04 21.12 -23.90
N ARG A 284 -8.31 19.94 -24.47
CA ARG A 284 -9.66 19.41 -24.66
C ARG A 284 -10.00 18.33 -23.63
N ARG A 285 -11.28 18.21 -23.28
CA ARG A 285 -11.76 17.16 -22.35
C ARG A 285 -11.46 15.76 -22.89
N GLU A 286 -11.56 15.56 -24.19
CA GLU A 286 -11.26 14.28 -24.85
C GLU A 286 -9.80 13.84 -24.65
N ASP A 287 -8.86 14.79 -24.64
CA ASP A 287 -7.45 14.50 -24.35
C ASP A 287 -7.26 14.06 -22.89
N VAL A 288 -7.90 14.77 -21.95
CA VAL A 288 -7.85 14.40 -20.53
C VAL A 288 -8.45 13.02 -20.31
N GLN A 289 -9.58 12.71 -20.95
CA GLN A 289 -10.22 11.40 -20.85
C GLN A 289 -9.30 10.28 -21.35
N ARG A 290 -8.70 10.45 -22.52
CA ARG A 290 -7.73 9.50 -23.11
C ARG A 290 -6.52 9.30 -22.19
N LEU A 291 -5.98 10.37 -21.62
CA LEU A 291 -4.84 10.30 -20.72
C LEU A 291 -5.19 9.74 -19.33
N ALA A 292 -6.44 9.88 -18.88
CA ALA A 292 -6.90 9.37 -17.60
C ALA A 292 -7.30 7.89 -17.65
N GLU A 293 -7.65 7.36 -18.82
CA GLU A 293 -8.22 6.01 -18.99
C GLU A 293 -7.41 4.89 -18.31
N PRO A 294 -6.07 4.79 -18.46
CA PRO A 294 -5.30 3.72 -17.79
C PRO A 294 -5.41 3.78 -16.25
N PHE A 295 -5.44 4.99 -15.69
CA PHE A 295 -5.59 5.22 -14.24
C PHE A 295 -6.99 4.85 -13.75
N LEU A 296 -8.02 5.18 -14.54
CA LEU A 296 -9.41 4.81 -14.24
C LEU A 296 -9.58 3.29 -14.31
N THR A 297 -9.05 2.64 -15.36
CA THR A 297 -9.07 1.18 -15.50
C THR A 297 -8.42 0.49 -14.30
N ARG A 298 -7.23 0.95 -13.87
CA ARG A 298 -6.58 0.43 -12.66
C ARG A 298 -7.47 0.60 -11.42
N SER A 299 -8.05 1.78 -11.22
CA SER A 299 -8.92 2.04 -10.07
C SER A 299 -10.16 1.12 -10.04
N VAL A 300 -10.77 0.86 -11.20
CA VAL A 300 -11.91 -0.05 -11.36
C VAL A 300 -11.50 -1.49 -11.09
N ASN A 301 -10.33 -1.93 -11.58
CA ASN A 301 -9.81 -3.26 -11.31
C ASN A 301 -9.53 -3.50 -9.82
N LEU A 302 -9.03 -2.49 -9.11
CA LEU A 302 -8.85 -2.55 -7.66
C LEU A 302 -10.18 -2.69 -6.92
N CYS A 303 -11.22 -1.96 -7.33
CA CYS A 303 -12.58 -2.14 -6.81
C CYS A 303 -13.14 -3.54 -7.08
N ARG A 304 -13.00 -4.05 -8.32
CA ARG A 304 -13.44 -5.40 -8.70
C ARG A 304 -12.75 -6.46 -7.86
N LYS A 305 -11.44 -6.34 -7.64
CA LYS A 305 -10.66 -7.24 -6.78
C LYS A 305 -11.13 -7.18 -5.32
N ALA A 306 -11.44 -6.00 -4.80
CA ALA A 306 -12.00 -5.86 -3.45
C ALA A 306 -13.35 -6.58 -3.31
N LEU A 307 -14.23 -6.46 -4.31
CA LEU A 307 -15.52 -7.15 -4.37
C LEU A 307 -15.37 -8.67 -4.51
N GLU A 308 -14.50 -9.13 -5.42
CA GLU A 308 -14.25 -10.56 -5.67
C GLU A 308 -13.78 -11.28 -4.40
N GLU A 309 -12.82 -10.69 -3.69
CA GLU A 309 -12.30 -11.26 -2.45
C GLU A 309 -13.29 -11.18 -1.29
N ALA A 310 -14.18 -10.18 -1.30
CA ALA A 310 -15.35 -10.15 -0.41
C ALA A 310 -16.44 -11.14 -0.83
N ARG A 311 -16.28 -11.83 -1.97
CA ARG A 311 -17.23 -12.75 -2.61
C ARG A 311 -18.56 -12.08 -2.95
N LEU A 312 -18.47 -10.85 -3.46
CA LEU A 312 -19.62 -10.01 -3.84
C LEU A 312 -19.52 -9.62 -5.32
N GLY A 313 -20.69 -9.45 -5.95
CA GLY A 313 -20.81 -8.85 -7.27
C GLY A 313 -21.31 -7.41 -7.21
N ALA A 314 -21.32 -6.71 -8.35
CA ALA A 314 -21.84 -5.34 -8.44
C ALA A 314 -23.30 -5.22 -7.96
N GLY A 315 -24.13 -6.24 -8.22
CA GLY A 315 -25.53 -6.28 -7.80
C GLY A 315 -25.74 -6.41 -6.29
N ASP A 316 -24.71 -6.76 -5.52
CA ASP A 316 -24.77 -6.82 -4.06
C ASP A 316 -24.52 -5.46 -3.39
N ILE A 317 -24.12 -4.45 -4.17
CA ILE A 317 -23.74 -3.12 -3.69
C ILE A 317 -24.85 -2.12 -4.03
N ALA A 318 -25.41 -1.48 -2.99
CA ALA A 318 -26.52 -0.57 -3.16
C ALA A 318 -26.12 0.72 -3.90
N LYS A 319 -24.92 1.24 -3.61
CA LYS A 319 -24.41 2.50 -4.16
C LYS A 319 -22.90 2.65 -3.99
N LEU A 320 -22.33 3.51 -4.83
CA LEU A 320 -20.96 3.97 -4.79
C LEU A 320 -20.88 5.33 -4.09
N ILE A 321 -20.12 5.41 -3.01
CA ILE A 321 -19.83 6.66 -2.29
C ILE A 321 -18.58 7.27 -2.91
N LEU A 322 -18.71 8.45 -3.52
CA LEU A 322 -17.61 9.14 -4.17
C LEU A 322 -16.88 10.04 -3.18
N VAL A 323 -15.55 9.93 -3.14
CA VAL A 323 -14.66 10.72 -2.27
C VAL A 323 -13.50 11.26 -3.10
N GLY A 324 -13.08 12.49 -2.81
CA GLY A 324 -11.97 13.15 -3.48
C GLY A 324 -12.37 14.01 -4.69
N GLY A 325 -11.68 15.14 -4.86
CA GLY A 325 -11.97 16.14 -5.89
C GLY A 325 -12.03 15.62 -7.34
N PRO A 326 -11.10 14.75 -7.79
CA PRO A 326 -11.16 14.13 -9.11
C PRO A 326 -12.49 13.44 -9.45
N THR A 327 -13.23 12.93 -8.47
CA THR A 327 -14.53 12.27 -8.69
C THR A 327 -15.64 13.23 -9.15
N LEU A 328 -15.41 14.55 -9.12
CA LEU A 328 -16.31 15.55 -9.69
C LEU A 328 -16.26 15.59 -11.22
N SER A 329 -15.25 14.96 -11.84
CA SER A 329 -15.12 14.98 -13.30
C SER A 329 -16.19 14.13 -13.99
N PRO A 330 -16.86 14.65 -15.05
CA PRO A 330 -17.92 13.91 -15.74
C PRO A 330 -17.44 12.61 -16.37
N TYR A 331 -16.27 12.63 -17.04
CA TYR A 331 -15.72 11.46 -17.74
C TYR A 331 -15.44 10.29 -16.78
N LEU A 332 -15.01 10.57 -15.55
CA LEU A 332 -14.80 9.54 -14.52
C LEU A 332 -16.13 8.93 -14.10
N ARG A 333 -17.15 9.75 -13.81
CA ARG A 333 -18.47 9.27 -13.39
C ARG A 333 -19.13 8.40 -14.47
N GLU A 334 -19.05 8.84 -15.72
CA GLU A 334 -19.50 8.07 -16.87
C GLU A 334 -18.77 6.72 -16.96
N HIS A 335 -17.43 6.73 -16.87
CA HIS A 335 -16.61 5.52 -16.88
C HIS A 335 -16.99 4.55 -15.74
N LEU A 336 -17.15 5.04 -14.50
CA LEU A 336 -17.53 4.21 -13.36
C LEU A 336 -18.90 3.55 -13.52
N THR A 337 -19.88 4.25 -14.11
CA THR A 337 -21.23 3.71 -14.30
C THR A 337 -21.36 2.76 -15.49
N HIS A 338 -20.33 2.68 -16.35
CA HIS A 338 -20.37 1.78 -17.50
C HIS A 338 -20.46 0.31 -17.03
N PRO A 339 -21.39 -0.51 -17.55
CA PRO A 339 -21.61 -1.87 -17.05
C PRO A 339 -20.45 -2.84 -17.37
N GLU A 340 -19.82 -2.68 -18.54
CA GLU A 340 -18.73 -3.57 -18.98
C GLU A 340 -17.34 -3.06 -18.57
N HIS A 341 -17.03 -1.79 -18.84
CA HIS A 341 -15.72 -1.20 -18.53
C HIS A 341 -15.62 -0.63 -17.11
N GLY A 342 -16.74 -0.23 -16.51
CA GLY A 342 -16.82 0.34 -15.16
C GLY A 342 -17.27 -0.66 -14.11
N LEU A 343 -17.88 -0.14 -13.05
CA LEU A 343 -18.43 -0.96 -11.95
C LEU A 343 -19.90 -1.30 -12.16
N GLY A 344 -20.64 -0.50 -12.93
CA GLY A 344 -22.09 -0.66 -13.11
C GLY A 344 -22.91 -0.45 -11.83
N ILE A 345 -22.32 0.20 -10.82
CA ILE A 345 -22.95 0.48 -9.51
C ILE A 345 -23.51 1.92 -9.53
N PRO A 346 -24.72 2.17 -8.99
CA PRO A 346 -25.28 3.52 -8.90
C PRO A 346 -24.41 4.47 -8.07
N LEU A 347 -24.21 5.70 -8.55
CA LEU A 347 -23.46 6.74 -7.84
C LEU A 347 -24.34 7.46 -6.82
N ASP A 348 -23.78 7.81 -5.67
CA ASP A 348 -24.40 8.71 -4.70
C ASP A 348 -23.84 10.15 -4.80
N PHE A 349 -24.73 11.14 -4.67
CA PHE A 349 -24.40 12.57 -4.76
C PHE A 349 -24.84 13.39 -3.53
N SER A 350 -25.24 12.74 -2.43
CA SER A 350 -25.81 13.39 -1.25
C SER A 350 -24.76 14.07 -0.36
N GLN A 351 -23.50 13.65 -0.45
CA GLN A 351 -22.38 14.19 0.33
C GLN A 351 -21.39 14.93 -0.57
N ASP A 352 -20.74 15.95 -0.02
CA ASP A 352 -19.65 16.65 -0.70
C ASP A 352 -18.35 15.81 -0.67
N PRO A 353 -17.84 15.36 -1.83
CA PRO A 353 -16.64 14.50 -1.89
C PRO A 353 -15.37 15.18 -1.38
N LEU A 354 -15.35 16.52 -1.25
CA LEU A 354 -14.19 17.27 -0.75
C LEU A 354 -14.11 17.33 0.78
N THR A 355 -15.21 17.10 1.49
CA THR A 355 -15.29 17.32 2.96
C THR A 355 -15.88 16.13 3.73
N VAL A 356 -16.43 15.13 3.03
CA VAL A 356 -17.03 13.94 3.63
C VAL A 356 -16.08 13.17 4.56
N VAL A 357 -14.79 13.13 4.23
CA VAL A 357 -13.76 12.48 5.05
C VAL A 357 -13.58 13.19 6.40
N ALA A 358 -13.41 14.51 6.41
CA ALA A 358 -13.26 15.27 7.66
C ALA A 358 -14.51 15.15 8.54
N ARG A 359 -15.70 15.19 7.93
CA ARG A 359 -16.98 15.01 8.63
C ARG A 359 -17.08 13.62 9.27
N GLY A 360 -16.69 12.60 8.53
CA GLY A 360 -16.60 11.22 9.02
C GLY A 360 -15.65 11.06 10.18
N ALA A 361 -14.47 11.67 10.08
CA ALA A 361 -13.48 11.69 11.15
C ALA A 361 -14.00 12.38 12.41
N ALA A 362 -14.81 13.44 12.27
CA ALA A 362 -15.42 14.12 13.41
C ALA A 362 -16.48 13.25 14.10
N ILE A 363 -17.28 12.49 13.33
CA ILE A 363 -18.23 11.50 13.88
C ILE A 363 -17.47 10.43 14.66
N PHE A 364 -16.42 9.87 14.08
CA PHE A 364 -15.55 8.92 14.77
C PHE A 364 -14.92 9.54 16.02
N ALA A 365 -14.48 10.80 15.96
CA ALA A 365 -13.91 11.51 17.11
C ALA A 365 -14.88 11.62 18.29
N GLY A 366 -16.19 11.72 18.02
CA GLY A 366 -17.22 11.67 19.07
C GLY A 366 -17.28 10.33 19.81
N THR A 367 -16.85 9.24 19.20
CA THR A 367 -16.78 7.91 19.84
C THR A 367 -15.53 7.75 20.71
N GLN A 368 -14.51 8.58 20.48
CA GLN A 368 -13.22 8.49 21.14
C GLN A 368 -13.19 9.31 22.44
N ARG A 369 -12.69 8.70 23.52
CA ARG A 369 -12.40 9.40 24.77
C ARG A 369 -10.94 9.83 24.82
N ILE A 370 -10.68 11.00 25.40
CA ILE A 370 -9.31 11.48 25.60
C ILE A 370 -8.67 10.71 26.76
N PRO A 371 -7.57 9.95 26.54
CA PRO A 371 -6.89 9.21 27.61
C PRO A 371 -6.28 10.17 28.64
N GLY A 372 -6.32 9.78 29.92
CA GLY A 372 -5.61 10.52 30.97
C GLY A 372 -6.18 11.90 31.30
N GLY A 373 -7.46 12.17 30.97
CA GLY A 373 -8.15 13.35 31.49
C GLY A 373 -7.99 13.46 33.01
N ALA A 374 -7.76 14.68 33.52
CA ALA A 374 -7.60 14.89 34.95
C ALA A 374 -8.77 14.23 35.70
N ALA A 375 -8.45 13.39 36.69
CA ALA A 375 -9.48 12.80 37.54
C ALA A 375 -10.37 13.94 38.06
N PRO A 376 -11.70 13.82 37.96
CA PRO A 376 -12.57 14.87 38.48
C PRO A 376 -12.18 15.16 39.93
N VAL A 377 -12.09 16.44 40.28
CA VAL A 377 -11.79 16.87 41.64
C VAL A 377 -13.11 17.34 42.25
N ALA A 378 -13.57 16.64 43.28
CA ALA A 378 -14.76 17.06 44.02
C ALA A 378 -14.49 18.36 44.78
N ALA A 379 -15.49 19.24 44.82
CA ALA A 379 -15.53 20.32 45.79
C ALA A 379 -15.52 19.74 47.23
N PRO A 380 -15.08 20.49 48.26
CA PRO A 380 -15.12 20.03 49.65
C PRO A 380 -16.54 19.60 50.07
N GLY A 381 -16.72 18.32 50.42
CA GLY A 381 -18.03 17.74 50.75
C GLY A 381 -18.87 17.26 49.55
N GLY A 382 -18.32 17.35 48.34
CA GLY A 382 -18.89 16.83 47.10
C GLY A 382 -18.37 15.44 46.73
N PHE A 383 -18.93 14.91 45.64
CA PHE A 383 -18.61 13.59 45.10
C PHE A 383 -18.09 13.69 43.68
N THR A 384 -17.39 12.65 43.26
CA THR A 384 -16.98 12.45 41.87
C THR A 384 -17.60 11.19 41.31
N VAL A 385 -17.82 11.17 40.00
CA VAL A 385 -18.21 9.97 39.27
C VAL A 385 -17.25 9.71 38.12
N GLN A 386 -16.82 8.47 37.99
CA GLN A 386 -16.14 7.97 36.81
C GLN A 386 -17.12 7.06 36.07
N LEU A 387 -17.44 7.40 34.82
CA LEU A 387 -18.37 6.64 34.00
C LEU A 387 -17.63 5.82 32.96
N GLU A 388 -18.05 4.58 32.74
CA GLU A 388 -17.59 3.68 31.70
C GLU A 388 -18.76 3.39 30.76
N TYR A 389 -18.70 4.00 29.57
CA TYR A 389 -19.68 3.85 28.49
C TYR A 389 -19.12 4.39 27.17
N SER A 390 -19.64 3.91 26.04
CA SER A 390 -19.34 4.47 24.71
C SER A 390 -20.16 5.74 24.47
N PRO A 391 -19.57 6.91 24.20
CA PRO A 391 -20.33 8.16 23.99
C PRO A 391 -21.25 8.14 22.77
N VAL A 392 -20.98 7.25 21.82
CA VAL A 392 -21.78 7.00 20.64
C VAL A 392 -21.98 5.50 20.50
N GLY A 393 -23.18 5.07 20.16
CA GLY A 393 -23.49 3.66 19.93
C GLY A 393 -24.80 3.45 19.18
N PRO A 394 -25.05 2.24 18.66
CA PRO A 394 -26.26 1.93 17.92
C PRO A 394 -27.48 1.75 18.83
N ASP A 395 -27.26 1.38 20.10
CA ASP A 395 -28.33 1.06 21.04
C ASP A 395 -29.05 2.32 21.54
N THR A 396 -30.38 2.26 21.60
CA THR A 396 -31.19 3.28 22.28
C THR A 396 -31.19 3.12 23.80
N GLU A 397 -30.80 1.94 24.31
CA GLU A 397 -30.74 1.62 25.74
C GLU A 397 -29.36 1.13 26.18
N PRO A 398 -28.30 1.95 26.04
CA PRO A 398 -26.94 1.53 26.38
C PRO A 398 -26.79 1.31 27.89
N LEU A 399 -25.94 0.34 28.25
CA LEU A 399 -25.51 0.13 29.63
C LEU A 399 -24.48 1.20 30.04
N ILE A 400 -24.72 1.82 31.19
CA ILE A 400 -23.81 2.76 31.84
C ILE A 400 -23.33 2.15 33.14
N ILE A 401 -22.01 2.05 33.28
CA ILE A 401 -21.37 1.67 34.53
C ILE A 401 -20.72 2.92 35.11
N GLY A 402 -20.86 3.15 36.41
CA GLY A 402 -20.23 4.28 37.06
C GLY A 402 -19.66 3.93 38.42
N ARG A 403 -18.62 4.67 38.82
CA ARG A 403 -17.99 4.56 40.14
C ARG A 403 -17.98 5.93 40.83
N ILE A 404 -18.58 5.99 42.01
CA ILE A 404 -18.67 7.19 42.83
C ILE A 404 -17.66 7.11 43.97
N ALA A 405 -17.02 8.24 44.25
CA ALA A 405 -16.19 8.44 45.43
C ALA A 405 -16.38 9.86 45.99
N ALA A 406 -16.37 10.00 47.31
CA ALA A 406 -16.30 11.30 47.97
C ALA A 406 -14.89 11.92 47.79
N ALA A 407 -14.77 13.22 48.11
CA ALA A 407 -13.48 13.95 48.02
C ALA A 407 -12.33 13.31 48.84
N ASP A 408 -12.65 12.57 49.91
CA ASP A 408 -11.69 11.85 50.76
C ASP A 408 -11.48 10.37 50.33
N GLY A 409 -12.07 9.96 49.22
CA GLY A 409 -12.01 8.60 48.70
C GLY A 409 -13.00 7.61 49.34
N THR A 410 -13.82 8.05 50.29
CA THR A 410 -14.82 7.18 50.94
C THR A 410 -16.10 7.04 50.10
N VAL A 411 -16.87 5.99 50.39
CA VAL A 411 -18.19 5.75 49.79
C VAL A 411 -19.22 5.61 50.92
N PRO A 412 -19.98 6.67 51.24
CA PRO A 412 -21.07 6.61 52.20
C PRO A 412 -22.12 5.57 51.83
N ALA A 413 -22.67 4.88 52.83
CA ALA A 413 -23.72 3.90 52.63
C ALA A 413 -25.06 4.56 52.22
N GLY A 414 -25.84 3.85 51.41
CA GLY A 414 -27.19 4.27 51.03
C GLY A 414 -27.26 5.41 49.99
N LEU A 415 -26.18 5.64 49.24
CA LEU A 415 -26.20 6.52 48.08
C LEU A 415 -27.08 5.94 46.97
N THR A 416 -27.82 6.81 46.28
CA THR A 416 -28.58 6.47 45.07
C THR A 416 -28.27 7.42 43.92
N VAL A 417 -28.19 6.90 42.71
CA VAL A 417 -28.00 7.67 41.47
C VAL A 417 -29.26 7.57 40.62
N GLU A 418 -29.65 8.67 39.99
CA GLU A 418 -30.68 8.70 38.96
C GLU A 418 -30.18 9.47 37.73
N LEU A 419 -30.44 8.94 36.54
CA LEU A 419 -30.13 9.60 35.27
C LEU A 419 -31.41 10.24 34.71
N VAL A 420 -31.33 11.52 34.37
CA VAL A 420 -32.49 12.33 33.98
C VAL A 420 -32.22 13.04 32.66
N ASN A 421 -33.04 12.81 31.65
CA ASN A 421 -33.05 13.62 30.44
C ASN A 421 -34.31 14.50 30.45
N SER A 422 -34.16 15.74 30.91
CA SER A 422 -35.25 16.72 30.98
C SER A 422 -35.60 17.30 29.61
N THR A 423 -34.67 17.19 28.65
CA THR A 423 -34.80 17.74 27.29
C THR A 423 -35.47 16.79 26.31
N SER A 424 -35.49 15.47 26.61
CA SER A 424 -36.17 14.48 25.78
C SER A 424 -37.68 14.74 25.73
N ARG A 425 -38.32 14.28 24.66
CA ARG A 425 -39.78 14.36 24.52
C ARG A 425 -40.39 12.97 24.33
N PRO A 426 -41.11 12.42 25.34
CA PRO A 426 -41.34 12.98 26.68
C PRO A 426 -40.06 13.02 27.55
N PRO A 427 -40.02 13.86 28.62
CA PRO A 427 -38.91 13.86 29.58
C PRO A 427 -38.72 12.48 30.19
N TRP A 428 -37.47 12.03 30.30
CA TRP A 428 -37.12 10.69 30.75
C TRP A 428 -36.37 10.69 32.07
N ARG A 429 -36.65 9.68 32.91
CA ARG A 429 -35.96 9.41 34.17
C ARG A 429 -35.73 7.91 34.29
N GLY A 430 -34.49 7.50 34.54
CA GLY A 430 -34.11 6.08 34.65
C GLY A 430 -34.51 5.41 35.97
N GLY A 431 -35.02 6.18 36.93
CA GLY A 431 -35.27 5.71 38.29
C GLY A 431 -34.00 5.67 39.15
N LYS A 432 -34.18 5.55 40.46
CA LYS A 432 -33.08 5.56 41.43
C LYS A 432 -32.44 4.18 41.52
N VAL A 433 -31.13 4.13 41.29
CA VAL A 433 -30.30 2.93 41.42
C VAL A 433 -29.40 3.06 42.65
N ALA A 434 -29.33 2.02 43.47
CA ALA A 434 -28.47 1.99 44.64
C ALA A 434 -26.99 1.89 44.22
N VAL A 435 -26.13 2.64 44.89
CA VAL A 435 -24.67 2.55 44.73
C VAL A 435 -24.15 1.48 45.69
N ALA A 436 -23.36 0.54 45.18
CA ALA A 436 -22.74 -0.49 46.01
C ALA A 436 -21.72 0.12 46.99
N GLU A 437 -21.38 -0.61 48.07
CA GLU A 437 -20.36 -0.19 49.04
C GLU A 437 -18.98 0.07 48.41
N THR A 438 -18.70 -0.54 47.25
CA THR A 438 -17.50 -0.32 46.44
C THR A 438 -17.51 0.98 45.63
N GLY A 439 -18.62 1.72 45.67
CA GLY A 439 -18.90 2.93 44.89
C GLY A 439 -19.50 2.66 43.51
N VAL A 440 -19.67 1.41 43.11
CA VAL A 440 -20.10 1.05 41.75
C VAL A 440 -21.62 1.06 41.61
N PHE A 441 -22.12 1.56 40.48
CA PHE A 441 -23.51 1.43 40.04
C PHE A 441 -23.57 1.05 38.55
N SER A 442 -24.69 0.46 38.14
CA SER A 442 -24.96 0.15 36.73
C SER A 442 -26.43 0.42 36.41
N THR A 443 -26.70 1.09 35.30
CA THR A 443 -28.06 1.40 34.84
C THR A 443 -28.10 1.50 33.32
N THR A 444 -29.28 1.43 32.71
CA THR A 444 -29.46 1.74 31.30
C THR A 444 -29.95 3.17 31.11
N LEU A 445 -29.69 3.72 29.92
CA LEU A 445 -30.30 4.97 29.44
C LEU A 445 -31.50 4.68 28.55
N TRP A 446 -32.26 5.71 28.21
CA TRP A 446 -33.09 5.72 27.02
C TRP A 446 -32.75 6.95 26.18
N ALA A 447 -32.21 6.72 25.00
CA ALA A 447 -31.68 7.73 24.10
C ALA A 447 -32.53 7.80 22.82
N GLN A 448 -32.86 9.02 22.40
CA GLN A 448 -33.57 9.27 21.15
C GLN A 448 -32.59 9.26 19.97
N ALA A 449 -32.94 8.55 18.91
CA ALA A 449 -32.22 8.61 17.64
C ALA A 449 -32.34 10.00 16.99
N GLY A 450 -31.33 10.40 16.20
CA GLY A 450 -31.32 11.70 15.54
C GLY A 450 -31.04 12.89 16.46
N ALA A 451 -30.64 12.67 17.71
CA ALA A 451 -30.27 13.72 18.64
C ALA A 451 -29.13 13.28 19.57
N ALA A 452 -28.33 14.25 20.04
CA ALA A 452 -27.47 14.02 21.19
C ALA A 452 -28.29 14.10 22.48
N ASN A 453 -28.21 13.04 23.28
CA ASN A 453 -28.99 12.89 24.50
C ASN A 453 -28.11 13.28 25.68
N THR A 454 -28.44 14.37 26.36
CA THR A 454 -27.72 14.80 27.56
C THR A 454 -28.55 14.44 28.80
N PHE A 455 -27.93 13.71 29.72
CA PHE A 455 -28.56 13.28 30.96
C PHE A 455 -27.86 13.97 32.14
N GLU A 456 -28.65 14.54 33.04
CA GLU A 456 -28.19 14.95 34.37
C GLU A 456 -28.03 13.71 35.26
N ILE A 457 -26.94 13.69 36.02
CA ILE A 457 -26.61 12.65 36.98
C ILE A 457 -26.94 13.17 38.38
N GLU A 458 -28.07 12.74 38.91
CA GLU A 458 -28.54 13.15 40.23
C GLU A 458 -28.06 12.15 41.29
N LEU A 459 -27.16 12.58 42.18
CA LEU A 459 -26.75 11.80 43.36
C LEU A 459 -27.59 12.23 44.57
N ALA A 460 -28.12 11.26 45.32
CA ALA A 460 -28.77 11.49 46.61
C ALA A 460 -28.22 10.56 47.69
N ASP A 461 -28.22 11.04 48.94
CA ASP A 461 -27.85 10.23 50.11
C ASP A 461 -29.01 9.39 50.67
N ALA A 462 -28.75 8.65 51.75
CA ALA A 462 -29.73 7.80 52.42
C ALA A 462 -30.98 8.56 52.92
N SER A 463 -30.89 9.88 53.12
CA SER A 463 -32.03 10.74 53.48
C SER A 463 -32.81 11.25 52.27
N GLY A 464 -32.33 10.98 51.05
CA GLY A 464 -32.87 11.52 49.80
C GLY A 464 -32.38 12.92 49.47
N THR A 465 -31.42 13.47 50.22
CA THR A 465 -30.88 14.81 49.98
C THR A 465 -29.90 14.76 48.81
N ARG A 466 -30.08 15.66 47.83
CA ARG A 466 -29.17 15.76 46.68
C ARG A 466 -27.76 16.15 47.11
N ARG A 467 -26.77 15.54 46.49
CA ARG A 467 -25.35 15.81 46.71
C ARG A 467 -24.72 16.32 45.43
N GLU A 468 -23.76 17.22 45.59
CA GLU A 468 -22.99 17.76 44.48
C GLU A 468 -22.10 16.67 43.90
N LEU A 469 -22.17 16.50 42.58
CA LEU A 469 -21.44 15.48 41.82
C LEU A 469 -20.65 16.15 40.70
N THR A 470 -19.44 15.66 40.43
CA THR A 470 -18.61 16.17 39.32
C THR A 470 -18.00 15.00 38.54
N PRO A 471 -18.20 14.92 37.20
CA PRO A 471 -19.20 15.67 36.43
C PRO A 471 -20.63 15.31 36.86
N ASN A 472 -21.60 16.19 36.60
CA ASN A 472 -23.03 15.97 36.86
C ASN A 472 -23.84 15.73 35.59
N THR A 473 -23.18 15.58 34.44
CA THR A 473 -23.84 15.30 33.17
C THR A 473 -23.09 14.21 32.41
N LEU A 474 -23.82 13.50 31.57
CA LEU A 474 -23.28 12.60 30.55
C LEU A 474 -24.02 12.83 29.24
N THR A 475 -23.33 12.69 28.12
CA THR A 475 -23.93 12.78 26.79
C THR A 475 -23.76 11.45 26.07
N TYR A 476 -24.81 11.00 25.39
CA TYR A 476 -24.83 9.82 24.55
C TYR A 476 -25.56 10.12 23.24
N THR A 477 -24.97 9.72 22.11
CA THR A 477 -25.57 9.89 20.79
C THR A 477 -25.86 8.53 20.17
N VAL A 478 -27.10 8.32 19.75
CA VAL A 478 -27.45 7.13 18.97
C VAL A 478 -27.00 7.36 17.54
N GLY A 479 -26.18 6.44 17.04
CA GLY A 479 -25.68 6.51 15.68
C GLY A 479 -24.78 5.34 15.38
N ALA A 480 -24.58 5.11 14.08
CA ALA A 480 -23.82 3.96 13.66
C ALA A 480 -22.31 4.13 13.96
N VAL A 481 -21.67 3.06 14.43
CA VAL A 481 -20.28 3.06 14.88
C VAL A 481 -19.44 2.06 14.11
N GLU A 482 -18.15 2.35 13.99
CA GLU A 482 -17.18 1.42 13.40
C GLU A 482 -16.80 0.33 14.41
N THR A 483 -16.83 -0.92 13.95
CA THR A 483 -16.21 -2.04 14.64
C THR A 483 -14.72 -2.07 14.28
N GLN A 484 -13.85 -1.95 15.29
CA GLN A 484 -12.37 -1.97 15.27
C GLN A 484 -11.69 -1.97 13.88
N PRO A 485 -10.85 -0.95 13.56
CA PRO A 485 -10.25 -0.85 12.24
C PRO A 485 -9.40 -2.09 11.92
N PRO A 486 -9.56 -2.69 10.72
CA PRO A 486 -8.82 -3.87 10.34
C PRO A 486 -7.38 -3.54 9.88
N LEU A 487 -6.50 -4.54 9.98
CA LEU A 487 -5.16 -4.50 9.41
C LEU A 487 -5.22 -4.34 7.87
N ILE A 488 -4.40 -3.45 7.31
CA ILE A 488 -4.39 -3.08 5.89
C ILE A 488 -3.73 -4.14 5.01
N HIS A 489 -2.57 -4.61 5.43
CA HIS A 489 -1.76 -5.56 4.70
C HIS A 489 -1.31 -6.66 5.66
N SER A 490 -1.17 -7.87 5.14
CA SER A 490 -0.67 -8.98 5.93
C SER A 490 0.75 -8.67 6.44
N LEU A 491 1.01 -9.02 7.69
CA LEU A 491 2.33 -8.95 8.30
C LEU A 491 2.99 -10.32 8.22
N ASN A 492 4.17 -10.35 7.62
CA ASN A 492 4.90 -11.56 7.29
C ASN A 492 6.34 -11.50 7.82
N VAL A 493 6.96 -12.67 7.95
CA VAL A 493 8.40 -12.81 8.17
C VAL A 493 9.05 -13.30 6.89
N GLY A 494 10.14 -12.64 6.48
CA GLY A 494 10.94 -13.06 5.32
C GLY A 494 11.87 -14.23 5.65
N LEU A 495 11.94 -15.22 4.76
CA LEU A 495 12.82 -16.38 4.87
C LEU A 495 14.06 -16.25 3.97
N ALA A 496 15.06 -17.11 4.22
CA ALA A 496 16.34 -17.08 3.51
C ALA A 496 16.25 -17.45 2.02
N ASP A 497 15.22 -18.18 1.62
CA ASP A 497 14.92 -18.56 0.23
C ASP A 497 14.07 -17.52 -0.49
N ASN A 498 13.93 -16.32 0.10
CA ASN A 498 13.10 -15.23 -0.40
C ASN A 498 11.59 -15.57 -0.44
N THR A 499 11.13 -16.57 0.31
CA THR A 499 9.69 -16.77 0.57
C THR A 499 9.25 -16.02 1.84
N THR A 500 7.94 -15.94 2.05
CA THR A 500 7.36 -15.29 3.23
C THR A 500 6.52 -16.25 4.07
N VAL A 501 6.49 -16.03 5.38
CA VAL A 501 5.57 -16.69 6.30
C VAL A 501 4.63 -15.65 6.87
N ARG A 502 3.34 -15.78 6.56
CA ARG A 502 2.30 -14.90 7.07
C ARG A 502 2.03 -15.17 8.55
N LEU A 503 2.01 -14.11 9.37
CA LEU A 503 1.71 -14.19 10.80
C LEU A 503 0.35 -13.57 11.11
N ILE A 504 0.12 -12.32 10.70
CA ILE A 504 -1.16 -11.62 10.91
C ILE A 504 -1.75 -11.33 9.54
N GLU A 505 -2.94 -11.83 9.29
CA GLU A 505 -3.60 -11.67 8.01
C GLU A 505 -4.22 -10.28 7.90
N ARG A 506 -4.16 -9.73 6.70
CA ARG A 506 -4.98 -8.60 6.32
C ARG A 506 -6.45 -8.78 6.71
N GLY A 507 -7.10 -7.71 7.15
CA GLY A 507 -8.49 -7.75 7.61
C GLY A 507 -8.64 -8.09 9.10
N THR A 508 -7.57 -8.55 9.76
CA THR A 508 -7.61 -8.83 11.22
C THR A 508 -7.90 -7.55 12.00
N PRO A 509 -8.92 -7.52 12.88
CA PRO A 509 -9.18 -6.37 13.76
C PRO A 509 -8.00 -6.09 14.69
N LEU A 510 -7.72 -4.81 14.95
CA LEU A 510 -6.66 -4.39 15.87
C LEU A 510 -7.21 -4.15 17.28
N PRO A 511 -6.47 -4.51 18.36
CA PRO A 511 -5.10 -5.05 18.39
C PRO A 511 -5.02 -6.53 17.99
N ALA A 512 -3.89 -6.96 17.42
CA ALA A 512 -3.67 -8.32 16.97
C ALA A 512 -2.30 -8.89 17.39
N ARG A 513 -2.25 -10.21 17.61
CA ARG A 513 -1.04 -10.96 17.96
C ARG A 513 -1.01 -12.30 17.24
N ALA A 514 0.13 -12.66 16.68
CA ALA A 514 0.35 -13.99 16.12
C ALA A 514 1.75 -14.52 16.40
N ARG A 515 1.87 -15.85 16.47
CA ARG A 515 3.14 -16.55 16.72
C ARG A 515 3.37 -17.68 15.73
N LYS A 516 4.62 -17.91 15.34
CA LYS A 516 5.02 -19.02 14.46
C LYS A 516 6.35 -19.63 14.86
N ARG A 517 6.43 -20.96 14.83
CA ARG A 517 7.70 -21.70 14.93
C ARG A 517 8.39 -21.73 13.57
N LEU A 518 9.64 -21.27 13.55
CA LEU A 518 10.54 -21.25 12.40
C LEU A 518 11.88 -21.91 12.78
N ARG A 519 12.82 -21.96 11.84
CA ARG A 519 14.18 -22.47 12.06
C ARG A 519 15.23 -21.51 11.54
N THR A 520 16.38 -21.45 12.23
CA THR A 520 17.53 -20.64 11.80
C THR A 520 18.16 -21.19 10.53
N ALA A 521 18.37 -20.36 9.52
CA ALA A 521 19.03 -20.74 8.26
C ALA A 521 20.56 -20.76 8.32
N ALA A 522 21.16 -20.17 9.37
CA ALA A 522 22.59 -20.12 9.58
C ALA A 522 22.90 -20.15 11.09
N PRO A 523 24.10 -20.61 11.50
CA PRO A 523 24.51 -20.60 12.90
C PRO A 523 24.92 -19.20 13.37
N VAL A 524 24.81 -18.95 14.69
CA VAL A 524 25.37 -17.77 15.36
C VAL A 524 26.36 -18.21 16.42
N HIS A 525 27.62 -17.80 16.31
CA HIS A 525 28.67 -18.18 17.24
C HIS A 525 28.86 -17.12 18.33
N ARG A 526 28.83 -17.54 19.61
CA ARG A 526 29.10 -16.65 20.75
C ARG A 526 30.49 -16.04 20.62
N GLY A 527 30.59 -14.73 20.80
CA GLY A 527 31.88 -14.01 20.76
C GLY A 527 32.44 -13.80 19.35
N GLY A 528 31.68 -14.10 18.29
CA GLY A 528 32.07 -13.89 16.88
C GLY A 528 32.11 -12.43 16.43
N GLY A 529 32.02 -11.44 17.33
CA GLY A 529 31.98 -10.02 16.97
C GLY A 529 30.79 -9.68 16.05
N ARG A 530 31.01 -8.83 15.03
CA ARG A 530 29.97 -8.47 14.03
C ARG A 530 29.69 -9.58 13.00
N THR A 531 30.36 -10.74 13.09
CA THR A 531 30.18 -11.84 12.13
C THR A 531 29.24 -12.90 12.71
N GLY A 532 28.02 -12.96 12.18
CA GLY A 532 26.96 -13.90 12.58
C GLY A 532 25.83 -13.22 13.35
N LEU A 533 24.66 -13.11 12.71
CA LEU A 533 23.42 -12.64 13.33
C LEU A 533 22.23 -13.41 12.78
N ILE A 534 21.19 -13.61 13.60
CA ILE A 534 19.87 -14.03 13.11
C ILE A 534 19.11 -12.77 12.77
N ARG A 535 18.75 -12.61 11.49
CA ARG A 535 17.90 -11.53 11.02
C ARG A 535 16.51 -12.06 10.76
N ILE A 536 15.51 -11.40 11.33
CA ILE A 536 14.10 -11.67 11.09
C ILE A 536 13.52 -10.42 10.43
N PRO A 537 13.51 -10.36 9.08
CA PRO A 537 12.85 -9.28 8.37
C PRO A 537 11.34 -9.36 8.58
N VAL A 538 10.72 -8.23 8.93
CA VAL A 538 9.27 -8.09 8.99
C VAL A 538 8.82 -7.39 7.72
N LEU A 539 7.89 -8.04 7.01
CA LEU A 539 7.44 -7.64 5.69
C LEU A 539 5.93 -7.34 5.71
N GLU A 540 5.53 -6.29 5.00
CA GLU A 540 4.14 -5.90 4.79
C GLU A 540 3.75 -6.18 3.34
N GLY A 541 2.68 -6.96 3.13
CA GLY A 541 2.14 -7.26 1.81
C GLY A 541 1.59 -8.68 1.66
N GLU A 542 1.04 -8.98 0.48
CA GLU A 542 0.33 -10.24 0.23
C GLU A 542 1.13 -11.27 -0.58
N HIS A 543 2.28 -10.89 -1.12
CA HIS A 543 3.01 -11.72 -2.08
C HIS A 543 3.77 -12.86 -1.40
N ALA A 544 3.87 -14.01 -2.05
CA ALA A 544 4.58 -15.18 -1.50
C ALA A 544 6.11 -14.98 -1.44
N ARG A 545 6.65 -14.10 -2.30
CA ARG A 545 8.07 -13.73 -2.34
C ARG A 545 8.38 -12.50 -1.51
N GLY A 546 9.45 -12.54 -0.72
CA GLY A 546 9.87 -11.46 0.18
C GLY A 546 10.21 -10.17 -0.54
N ASP A 547 10.99 -10.25 -1.62
CA ASP A 547 11.41 -9.14 -2.48
C ASP A 547 10.27 -8.46 -3.28
N ARG A 548 9.03 -8.93 -3.17
CA ARG A 548 7.83 -8.30 -3.73
C ARG A 548 6.99 -7.59 -2.68
N ASN A 549 7.27 -7.83 -1.40
CA ASN A 549 6.63 -7.15 -0.28
C ASN A 549 7.50 -6.00 0.21
N ARG A 550 6.89 -5.08 0.94
CA ARG A 550 7.60 -3.99 1.58
C ARG A 550 8.30 -4.48 2.84
N THR A 551 9.54 -4.07 3.07
CA THR A 551 10.23 -4.37 4.34
C THR A 551 9.96 -3.23 5.31
N ILE A 552 9.18 -3.48 6.37
CA ILE A 552 8.82 -2.45 7.35
C ILE A 552 9.76 -2.41 8.55
N GLY A 553 10.58 -3.45 8.73
CA GLY A 553 11.66 -3.45 9.71
C GLY A 553 12.25 -4.83 9.94
N ARG A 554 12.98 -4.98 11.04
CA ARG A 554 13.64 -6.26 11.38
C ARG A 554 13.93 -6.41 12.87
N LEU A 555 13.95 -7.65 13.31
CA LEU A 555 14.57 -8.05 14.58
C LEU A 555 15.92 -8.70 14.26
N ASP A 556 17.01 -8.05 14.66
CA ASP A 556 18.37 -8.59 14.55
C ASP A 556 18.79 -9.12 15.93
N ILE A 557 19.17 -10.40 16.00
CA ILE A 557 19.75 -11.06 17.18
C ILE A 557 21.23 -11.26 16.91
N THR A 558 22.08 -10.49 17.57
CA THR A 558 23.53 -10.45 17.33
C THR A 558 24.30 -11.40 18.25
N ALA A 559 25.55 -11.71 17.86
CA ALA A 559 26.40 -12.64 18.60
C ALA A 559 26.74 -12.19 20.05
N ASP A 560 26.63 -10.90 20.35
CA ASP A 560 26.80 -10.33 21.70
C ASP A 560 25.57 -10.47 22.60
N GLN A 561 24.39 -10.67 22.01
CA GLN A 561 23.14 -10.87 22.76
C GLN A 561 22.95 -12.32 23.20
N VAL A 562 23.71 -13.28 22.64
CA VAL A 562 23.51 -14.72 22.90
C VAL A 562 24.53 -15.28 23.89
N GLU A 563 24.03 -15.97 24.92
CA GLU A 563 24.88 -16.57 25.96
C GLU A 563 25.61 -17.85 25.52
N ARG A 564 25.15 -18.49 24.45
CA ARG A 564 25.73 -19.70 23.85
C ARG A 564 25.48 -19.71 22.34
N SER A 565 26.36 -20.35 21.59
CA SER A 565 26.26 -20.44 20.13
C SER A 565 24.97 -21.17 19.72
N ILE A 566 24.25 -20.62 18.74
CA ILE A 566 23.02 -21.18 18.17
C ILE A 566 23.40 -21.97 16.91
N PRO A 567 23.16 -23.28 16.85
CA PRO A 567 23.37 -24.08 15.64
C PRO A 567 22.41 -23.72 14.51
N GLU A 568 22.80 -24.00 13.27
CA GLU A 568 21.86 -24.01 12.12
C GLU A 568 20.70 -24.97 12.37
N GLY A 569 19.51 -24.65 11.87
CA GLY A 569 18.30 -25.45 12.05
C GLY A 569 17.68 -25.39 13.46
N SER A 570 18.20 -24.55 14.36
CA SER A 570 17.62 -24.33 15.70
C SER A 570 16.22 -23.74 15.60
N GLU A 571 15.34 -24.19 16.50
CA GLU A 571 13.97 -23.67 16.58
C GLU A 571 13.96 -22.23 17.10
N ILE A 572 13.09 -21.41 16.51
CA ILE A 572 12.84 -20.03 16.93
C ILE A 572 11.32 -19.76 16.84
N GLU A 573 10.73 -19.28 17.93
CA GLU A 573 9.34 -18.85 18.00
C GLU A 573 9.27 -17.35 17.79
N VAL A 574 8.79 -16.94 16.61
CA VAL A 574 8.62 -15.52 16.27
C VAL A 574 7.19 -15.10 16.58
N THR A 575 7.03 -14.03 17.34
CA THR A 575 5.75 -13.40 17.65
C THR A 575 5.74 -11.98 17.11
N LEU A 576 4.66 -11.60 16.41
CA LEU A 576 4.37 -10.22 16.05
C LEU A 576 3.13 -9.77 16.83
N GLU A 577 3.23 -8.59 17.44
CA GLU A 577 2.17 -7.91 18.16
C GLU A 577 1.99 -6.52 17.56
N ILE A 578 0.73 -6.14 17.30
CA ILE A 578 0.35 -4.81 16.80
C ILE A 578 -0.85 -4.31 17.61
N ASP A 579 -0.77 -3.07 18.10
CA ASP A 579 -1.87 -2.46 18.86
C ASP A 579 -2.81 -1.61 17.98
N ALA A 580 -3.85 -1.03 18.59
CA ALA A 580 -4.80 -0.15 17.90
C ALA A 580 -4.16 1.17 17.42
N SER A 581 -3.04 1.57 18.02
CA SER A 581 -2.21 2.70 17.60
C SER A 581 -1.18 2.32 16.53
N ARG A 582 -1.22 1.06 16.05
CA ARG A 582 -0.34 0.52 15.01
C ARG A 582 1.14 0.46 15.45
N ILE A 583 1.42 0.45 16.75
CA ILE A 583 2.76 0.18 17.26
C ILE A 583 3.02 -1.31 17.18
N MET A 584 4.15 -1.70 16.58
CA MET A 584 4.50 -3.09 16.35
C MET A 584 5.71 -3.52 17.18
N VAL A 585 5.56 -4.66 17.85
CA VAL A 585 6.62 -5.33 18.60
C VAL A 585 6.87 -6.69 17.97
N ALA A 586 8.14 -6.97 17.65
CA ALA A 586 8.59 -8.29 17.25
C ALA A 586 9.33 -8.96 18.42
N ARG A 587 8.94 -10.19 18.74
CA ARG A 587 9.60 -11.04 19.72
C ARG A 587 10.10 -12.32 19.07
N ALA A 588 11.25 -12.80 19.52
CA ALA A 588 11.79 -14.08 19.15
C ALA A 588 12.24 -14.84 20.39
N TYR A 589 11.55 -15.93 20.70
CA TYR A 589 11.94 -16.86 21.74
C TYR A 589 12.75 -18.01 21.12
N ILE A 590 13.94 -18.28 21.64
CA ILE A 590 14.80 -19.37 21.16
C ILE A 590 14.83 -20.46 22.25
N PRO A 591 14.08 -21.57 22.11
CA PRO A 591 14.02 -22.63 23.12
C PRO A 591 15.38 -23.24 23.43
N TYR A 592 16.27 -23.31 22.42
CA TYR A 592 17.63 -23.78 22.64
C TYR A 592 18.41 -22.90 23.62
N LEU A 593 18.08 -21.61 23.71
CA LEU A 593 18.68 -20.65 24.64
C LEU A 593 17.90 -20.48 25.94
N ASP A 594 16.60 -20.79 25.95
CA ASP A 594 15.66 -20.35 26.99
C ASP A 594 15.70 -18.83 27.17
N ALA A 595 15.74 -18.11 26.03
CA ALA A 595 15.88 -16.66 25.99
C ALA A 595 14.91 -16.05 24.99
N GLU A 596 14.33 -14.91 25.36
CA GLU A 596 13.48 -14.08 24.51
C GLU A 596 14.20 -12.79 24.13
N PHE A 597 14.12 -12.44 22.86
CA PHE A 597 14.64 -11.20 22.30
C PHE A 597 13.47 -10.40 21.76
N GLU A 598 13.32 -9.14 22.18
CA GLU A 598 12.27 -8.27 21.68
C GLU A 598 12.85 -6.94 21.20
N ASN A 599 12.21 -6.38 20.18
CA ASN A 599 12.48 -5.02 19.76
C ASN A 599 11.20 -4.36 19.25
N VAL A 600 11.04 -3.08 19.56
CA VAL A 600 10.07 -2.24 18.86
C VAL A 600 10.58 -2.08 17.44
N ILE A 601 9.74 -2.36 16.46
CA ILE A 601 10.15 -2.27 15.07
C ILE A 601 10.26 -0.79 14.70
N ASP A 602 11.49 -0.35 14.41
CA ASP A 602 11.74 0.99 13.87
C ASP A 602 11.23 1.07 12.43
N LEU A 603 10.17 1.87 12.25
CA LEU A 603 9.53 2.09 10.96
C LEU A 603 10.23 3.19 10.14
N HIS A 604 11.29 3.83 10.66
CA HIS A 604 12.03 4.92 9.99
C HIS A 604 13.23 4.43 9.16
N THR A 605 13.13 3.25 8.55
CA THR A 605 14.27 2.66 7.84
C THR A 605 14.33 2.97 6.35
N GLU A 606 13.28 3.52 5.76
CA GLU A 606 13.19 3.69 4.31
C GLU A 606 13.92 4.94 3.81
N THR A 607 14.73 4.78 2.78
CA THR A 607 15.42 5.87 2.09
C THR A 607 14.87 6.05 0.69
N LEU A 608 15.07 7.23 0.12
CA LEU A 608 14.72 7.48 -1.28
C LEU A 608 15.38 6.43 -2.22
N PRO A 609 14.63 5.87 -3.17
CA PRO A 609 15.18 4.95 -4.16
C PRO A 609 16.23 5.62 -5.05
N ASP A 610 17.30 4.89 -5.36
CA ASP A 610 18.32 5.36 -6.29
C ASP A 610 17.83 5.24 -7.74
N ALA A 611 17.84 6.35 -8.48
CA ALA A 611 17.32 6.40 -9.85
C ALA A 611 18.12 5.53 -10.85
N ALA A 612 19.42 5.33 -10.64
CA ALA A 612 20.24 4.46 -11.50
C ALA A 612 19.99 2.98 -11.22
N VAL A 613 19.73 2.62 -9.97
CA VAL A 613 19.26 1.28 -9.59
C VAL A 613 17.90 1.01 -10.21
N LEU A 614 16.93 1.91 -10.02
CA LEU A 614 15.59 1.79 -10.59
C LEU A 614 15.62 1.58 -12.11
N ARG A 615 16.43 2.36 -12.84
CA ARG A 615 16.57 2.23 -14.31
C ARG A 615 17.03 0.83 -14.72
N ARG A 616 18.11 0.34 -14.11
CA ARG A 616 18.66 -0.98 -14.40
C ARG A 616 17.66 -2.09 -14.12
N GLU A 617 16.96 -2.00 -12.98
CA GLU A 617 15.97 -3.00 -12.60
C GLU A 617 14.75 -2.97 -13.52
N THR A 618 14.27 -1.79 -13.93
CA THR A 618 13.18 -1.67 -14.89
C THR A 618 13.55 -2.26 -16.25
N GLU A 619 14.75 -2.01 -16.76
CA GLU A 619 15.25 -2.61 -18.01
C GLU A 619 15.20 -4.15 -17.96
N GLN A 620 15.66 -4.75 -16.85
CA GLN A 620 15.62 -6.20 -16.64
C GLN A 620 14.19 -6.76 -16.65
N GLU A 621 13.24 -6.10 -15.97
CA GLU A 621 11.86 -6.57 -15.93
C GLU A 621 11.14 -6.40 -17.27
N LEU A 622 11.52 -5.41 -18.09
CA LEU A 622 10.97 -5.27 -19.44
C LEU A 622 11.46 -6.38 -20.39
N GLU A 623 12.74 -6.77 -20.30
CA GLU A 623 13.27 -7.93 -21.01
C GLU A 623 12.57 -9.23 -20.57
N ARG A 624 12.32 -9.36 -19.26
CA ARG A 624 11.57 -10.47 -18.70
C ARG A 624 10.13 -10.47 -19.23
N LEU A 625 9.41 -9.36 -19.18
CA LEU A 625 8.06 -9.23 -19.74
C LEU A 625 8.01 -9.61 -21.23
N ALA A 626 9.01 -9.18 -22.02
CA ALA A 626 9.11 -9.56 -23.43
C ALA A 626 9.26 -11.09 -23.61
N THR A 627 10.04 -11.73 -22.75
CA THR A 627 10.20 -13.19 -22.72
C THR A 627 8.89 -13.89 -22.37
N VAL A 628 8.15 -13.39 -21.38
CA VAL A 628 6.83 -13.93 -20.99
C VAL A 628 5.83 -13.82 -22.14
N ARG A 629 5.77 -12.65 -22.80
CA ARG A 629 4.92 -12.45 -23.98
C ARG A 629 5.27 -13.41 -25.10
N GLN A 630 6.55 -13.66 -25.35
CA GLN A 630 6.95 -14.61 -26.37
C GLN A 630 6.51 -16.03 -26.01
N ARG A 631 6.73 -16.47 -24.76
CA ARG A 631 6.26 -17.78 -24.28
C ARG A 631 4.74 -17.93 -24.39
N HIS A 632 4.00 -16.87 -24.07
CA HIS A 632 2.55 -16.86 -24.23
C HIS A 632 2.14 -17.09 -25.69
N ARG A 633 2.76 -16.39 -26.65
CA ARG A 633 2.48 -16.59 -28.09
C ARG A 633 2.77 -18.01 -28.56
N ASP A 634 3.83 -18.63 -28.02
CA ASP A 634 4.25 -19.97 -28.42
C ASP A 634 3.34 -21.07 -27.87
N ILE A 635 2.80 -20.88 -26.66
CA ILE A 635 2.08 -21.94 -25.91
C ILE A 635 0.57 -21.70 -25.85
N GLY A 636 0.16 -20.45 -25.64
CA GLY A 636 -1.22 -20.04 -25.41
C GLY A 636 -1.76 -20.46 -24.03
N ASN A 637 -2.23 -19.50 -23.24
CA ASN A 637 -3.01 -19.76 -22.02
C ASN A 637 -3.99 -18.58 -21.80
N PRO A 638 -5.32 -18.81 -21.75
CA PRO A 638 -6.31 -17.73 -21.60
C PRO A 638 -6.12 -16.85 -20.35
N THR A 639 -5.74 -17.44 -19.22
CA THR A 639 -5.47 -16.69 -17.98
C THR A 639 -4.27 -15.77 -18.17
N SER A 640 -3.18 -16.28 -18.75
CA SER A 640 -1.99 -15.46 -19.02
C SER A 640 -2.26 -14.36 -20.05
N GLU A 641 -3.19 -14.57 -21.00
CA GLU A 641 -3.64 -13.55 -21.94
C GLU A 641 -4.30 -12.38 -21.20
N LEU A 642 -5.22 -12.68 -20.28
CA LEU A 642 -5.88 -11.68 -19.45
C LEU A 642 -4.91 -10.92 -18.53
N LEU A 643 -3.93 -11.62 -17.95
CA LEU A 643 -2.91 -11.00 -17.10
C LEU A 643 -2.00 -10.06 -17.90
N LEU A 644 -1.57 -10.46 -19.10
CA LEU A 644 -0.78 -9.62 -19.99
C LEU A 644 -1.59 -8.43 -20.52
N ALA A 645 -2.84 -8.64 -20.90
CA ALA A 645 -3.74 -7.56 -21.32
C ALA A 645 -3.93 -6.52 -20.20
N ARG A 646 -4.06 -6.97 -18.94
CA ARG A 646 -4.15 -6.06 -17.79
C ARG A 646 -2.90 -5.19 -17.64
N ILE A 647 -1.70 -5.73 -17.87
CA ILE A 647 -0.45 -4.94 -17.84
C ILE A 647 -0.50 -3.82 -18.89
N ASP A 648 -1.05 -4.12 -20.07
CA ASP A 648 -1.18 -3.19 -21.20
C ASP A 648 -2.28 -2.14 -20.97
N ASP A 649 -3.47 -2.55 -20.55
CA ASP A 649 -4.62 -1.68 -20.30
C ASP A 649 -4.35 -0.69 -19.14
N GLU A 650 -3.67 -1.14 -18.09
CA GLU A 650 -3.22 -0.28 -16.99
C GLU A 650 -1.92 0.48 -17.32
N GLN A 651 -1.33 0.26 -18.50
CA GLN A 651 -0.04 0.81 -18.93
C GLN A 651 1.08 0.67 -17.88
N THR A 652 1.10 -0.42 -17.12
CA THR A 652 1.99 -0.57 -15.95
C THR A 652 3.47 -0.46 -16.31
N ALA A 653 3.87 -1.05 -17.44
CA ALA A 653 5.24 -0.98 -17.94
C ALA A 653 5.63 0.45 -18.35
N THR A 654 4.78 1.12 -19.13
CA THR A 654 4.99 2.50 -19.59
C THR A 654 5.05 3.49 -18.42
N ASP A 655 4.11 3.37 -17.47
CA ASP A 655 4.09 4.16 -16.22
C ASP A 655 5.42 4.01 -15.47
N THR A 656 5.90 2.78 -15.32
CA THR A 656 7.17 2.50 -14.63
C THR A 656 8.32 3.21 -15.32
N GLN A 657 8.42 3.11 -16.65
CA GLN A 657 9.49 3.77 -17.42
C GLN A 657 9.47 5.29 -17.26
N GLN A 658 8.29 5.93 -17.42
CA GLN A 658 8.15 7.38 -17.29
C GLN A 658 8.54 7.88 -15.89
N LEU A 659 8.09 7.18 -14.83
CA LEU A 659 8.45 7.53 -13.45
C LEU A 659 9.96 7.40 -13.20
N VAL A 660 10.60 6.35 -13.74
CA VAL A 660 12.04 6.12 -13.63
C VAL A 660 12.86 7.18 -14.37
N GLU A 661 12.39 7.64 -15.53
CA GLU A 661 13.00 8.76 -16.25
C GLU A 661 12.95 10.07 -15.44
N ALA A 662 11.86 10.30 -14.71
CA ALA A 662 11.69 11.46 -13.86
C ALA A 662 12.43 11.36 -12.50
N ALA A 663 12.67 10.15 -12.00
CA ALA A 663 13.17 9.86 -10.65
C ALA A 663 14.48 10.59 -10.28
N ALA A 664 15.33 10.90 -11.25
CA ALA A 664 16.62 11.57 -11.01
C ALA A 664 16.46 13.01 -10.51
N ALA A 665 15.35 13.68 -10.85
CA ALA A 665 15.13 15.07 -10.49
C ALA A 665 13.84 15.27 -9.68
N ASP A 666 12.98 14.25 -9.61
CA ASP A 666 11.70 14.25 -8.92
C ASP A 666 11.65 13.13 -7.86
N PRO A 667 11.84 13.44 -6.57
CA PRO A 667 11.79 12.47 -5.49
C PRO A 667 10.45 11.71 -5.41
N ASP A 668 9.33 12.38 -5.67
CA ASP A 668 8.00 11.75 -5.65
C ASP A 668 7.89 10.71 -6.77
N ALA A 669 8.51 10.98 -7.94
CA ALA A 669 8.59 10.01 -9.03
C ALA A 669 9.47 8.81 -8.68
N ALA A 670 10.56 9.00 -7.91
CA ALA A 670 11.43 7.92 -7.48
C ALA A 670 10.70 6.94 -6.55
N VAL A 671 9.96 7.44 -5.56
CA VAL A 671 9.15 6.61 -4.66
C VAL A 671 8.06 5.86 -5.44
N ALA A 672 7.33 6.59 -6.30
CA ALA A 672 6.29 5.98 -7.14
C ALA A 672 6.83 4.94 -8.13
N ALA A 673 8.01 5.18 -8.72
CA ALA A 673 8.69 4.24 -9.62
C ALA A 673 9.03 2.92 -8.91
N GLN A 674 9.52 3.00 -7.67
CA GLN A 674 9.86 1.79 -6.90
C GLN A 674 8.62 0.95 -6.61
N GLN A 675 7.50 1.57 -6.25
CA GLN A 675 6.24 0.84 -6.06
C GLN A 675 5.74 0.26 -7.38
N ARG A 676 5.72 1.05 -8.46
CA ARG A 676 5.22 0.59 -9.76
C ARG A 676 6.06 -0.54 -10.35
N LEU A 677 7.38 -0.53 -10.11
CA LEU A 677 8.28 -1.62 -10.45
C LEU A 677 7.97 -2.90 -9.66
N ARG A 678 7.61 -2.80 -8.37
CA ARG A 678 7.12 -3.96 -7.60
C ARG A 678 5.82 -4.50 -8.16
N ASP A 679 4.87 -3.63 -8.53
CA ASP A 679 3.59 -4.02 -9.14
C ASP A 679 3.83 -4.74 -10.48
N LEU A 680 4.71 -4.19 -11.33
CA LEU A 680 5.09 -4.78 -12.62
C LEU A 680 5.70 -6.17 -12.42
N ARG A 681 6.63 -6.30 -11.45
CA ARG A 681 7.24 -7.59 -11.09
C ARG A 681 6.19 -8.61 -10.67
N ALA A 682 5.27 -8.24 -9.78
CA ALA A 682 4.21 -9.13 -9.33
C ALA A 682 3.29 -9.57 -10.49
N ALA A 683 2.93 -8.65 -11.39
CA ALA A 683 2.11 -8.98 -12.56
C ALA A 683 2.83 -9.91 -13.55
N ILE A 684 4.15 -9.73 -13.73
CA ILE A 684 4.98 -10.64 -14.54
C ILE A 684 5.08 -12.01 -13.85
N ASP A 685 5.28 -12.05 -12.53
CA ASP A 685 5.32 -13.29 -11.74
C ASP A 685 4.00 -14.08 -11.93
N GLU A 686 2.84 -13.44 -11.79
CA GLU A 686 1.51 -14.05 -12.02
C GLU A 686 1.37 -14.65 -13.43
N ALA A 687 1.77 -13.89 -14.47
CA ALA A 687 1.69 -14.37 -15.85
C ALA A 687 2.65 -15.54 -16.14
N GLU A 688 3.86 -15.52 -15.54
CA GLU A 688 4.82 -16.62 -15.66
C GLU A 688 4.34 -17.90 -14.99
N ASP A 689 3.75 -17.78 -13.80
CA ASP A 689 3.25 -18.92 -13.05
C ASP A 689 2.12 -19.65 -13.81
N GLU A 690 1.22 -18.89 -14.46
CA GLU A 690 0.17 -19.46 -15.33
C GLU A 690 0.73 -20.16 -16.57
N LEU A 691 1.88 -19.68 -17.08
CA LEU A 691 2.56 -20.29 -18.23
C LEU A 691 3.46 -21.46 -17.84
N LEU A 692 3.84 -21.60 -16.57
CA LEU A 692 4.80 -22.60 -16.12
C LEU A 692 4.34 -24.01 -16.44
N TRP A 693 3.12 -24.36 -16.05
CA TRP A 693 2.59 -25.70 -16.27
C TRP A 693 2.42 -26.05 -17.76
N PRO A 694 1.73 -25.24 -18.58
CA PRO A 694 1.67 -25.44 -20.03
C PRO A 694 3.06 -25.58 -20.67
N SER A 695 4.04 -24.77 -20.25
CA SER A 695 5.43 -24.85 -20.73
C SER A 695 6.08 -26.20 -20.45
N LEU A 696 5.93 -26.70 -19.22
CA LEU A 696 6.47 -28.01 -18.83
C LEU A 696 5.83 -29.14 -19.64
N VAL A 697 4.51 -29.07 -19.86
CA VAL A 697 3.77 -30.08 -20.64
C VAL A 697 4.20 -30.08 -22.11
N VAL A 698 4.29 -28.91 -22.75
CA VAL A 698 4.75 -28.80 -24.15
C VAL A 698 6.17 -29.35 -24.29
N ARG A 699 7.08 -28.94 -23.39
CA ARG A 699 8.46 -29.42 -23.37
C ARG A 699 8.53 -30.94 -23.22
N ALA A 700 7.78 -31.51 -22.28
CA ALA A 700 7.75 -32.95 -22.05
C ALA A 700 7.20 -33.71 -23.25
N LYS A 701 6.11 -33.23 -23.87
CA LYS A 701 5.50 -33.85 -25.07
C LYS A 701 6.43 -33.82 -26.28
N GLU A 702 7.09 -32.70 -26.53
CA GLU A 702 8.08 -32.59 -27.60
C GLU A 702 9.22 -33.57 -27.38
N LEU A 703 9.83 -33.58 -26.18
CA LEU A 703 10.92 -34.50 -25.86
C LEU A 703 10.49 -35.96 -26.01
N LEU A 704 9.29 -36.32 -25.56
CA LEU A 704 8.71 -37.65 -25.80
C LEU A 704 8.65 -37.99 -27.28
N ALA A 705 8.21 -37.07 -28.13
CA ALA A 705 8.12 -37.29 -29.58
C ALA A 705 9.50 -37.46 -30.24
N TYR A 706 10.52 -36.73 -29.78
CA TYR A 706 11.90 -36.89 -30.26
C TYR A 706 12.51 -38.22 -29.82
N VAL A 707 12.47 -38.52 -28.52
CA VAL A 707 13.06 -39.75 -27.98
C VAL A 707 12.36 -40.98 -28.55
N ARG A 708 11.03 -40.95 -28.73
CA ARG A 708 10.28 -42.03 -29.39
C ARG A 708 10.85 -42.36 -30.77
N ARG A 709 11.04 -41.33 -31.62
CA ARG A 709 11.58 -41.52 -32.97
C ARG A 709 12.96 -42.16 -32.94
N ALA A 710 13.84 -41.69 -32.07
CA ALA A 710 15.18 -42.25 -31.97
C ALA A 710 15.21 -43.69 -31.44
N VAL A 711 14.36 -44.00 -30.45
CA VAL A 711 14.19 -45.38 -29.95
C VAL A 711 13.70 -46.30 -31.08
N ASP A 712 12.76 -45.82 -31.90
CA ASP A 712 12.24 -46.54 -33.06
C ASP A 712 13.30 -46.77 -34.16
N GLU A 713 14.22 -45.82 -34.33
CA GLU A 713 15.33 -45.91 -35.31
C GLU A 713 16.44 -46.87 -34.86
N VAL A 714 16.85 -46.81 -33.59
CA VAL A 714 17.93 -47.66 -33.04
C VAL A 714 17.50 -49.12 -32.89
N ARG A 715 16.19 -49.38 -32.68
CA ARG A 715 15.59 -50.73 -32.55
C ARG A 715 16.22 -51.60 -31.44
N ASP A 716 16.69 -50.99 -30.37
CA ASP A 716 17.23 -51.68 -29.19
C ASP A 716 16.11 -51.94 -28.15
N GLU A 717 15.98 -53.19 -27.69
CA GLU A 717 14.93 -53.58 -26.73
C GLU A 717 15.08 -52.95 -25.34
N ILE A 718 16.32 -52.66 -24.91
CA ILE A 718 16.60 -52.03 -23.62
C ILE A 718 16.13 -50.58 -23.65
N TYR A 719 16.51 -49.83 -24.68
CA TYR A 719 16.06 -48.43 -24.83
C TYR A 719 14.55 -48.34 -25.01
N ARG A 720 13.94 -49.29 -25.73
CA ARG A 720 12.48 -49.34 -25.88
C ARG A 720 11.77 -49.53 -24.54
N ARG A 721 12.22 -50.49 -23.73
CA ARG A 721 11.63 -50.76 -22.41
C ARG A 721 11.82 -49.59 -21.44
N GLN A 722 12.98 -48.92 -21.47
CA GLN A 722 13.24 -47.72 -20.67
C GLN A 722 12.34 -46.55 -21.09
N PHE A 723 12.20 -46.33 -22.40
CA PHE A 723 11.31 -45.31 -22.94
C PHE A 723 9.85 -45.56 -22.56
N ASP A 724 9.34 -46.77 -22.74
CA ASP A 724 7.94 -47.09 -22.43
C ASP A 724 7.61 -46.81 -20.95
N ASN A 725 8.52 -47.16 -20.03
CA ASN A 725 8.37 -46.86 -18.61
C ASN A 725 8.37 -45.34 -18.33
N LEU A 726 9.31 -44.60 -18.94
CA LEU A 726 9.40 -43.15 -18.78
C LEU A 726 8.21 -42.43 -19.41
N GLU A 727 7.70 -42.92 -20.54
CA GLU A 727 6.52 -42.37 -21.18
C GLU A 727 5.30 -42.46 -20.27
N VAL A 728 5.07 -43.62 -19.64
CA VAL A 728 3.99 -43.77 -18.65
C VAL A 728 4.20 -42.81 -17.48
N ALA A 729 5.41 -42.76 -16.91
CA ALA A 729 5.70 -41.90 -15.78
C ALA A 729 5.56 -40.39 -16.09
N VAL A 730 5.92 -39.95 -17.31
CA VAL A 730 5.70 -38.58 -17.78
C VAL A 730 4.21 -38.30 -17.95
N ARG A 731 3.44 -39.22 -18.53
CA ARG A 731 1.98 -39.07 -18.67
C ARG A 731 1.29 -38.97 -17.31
N ASP A 732 1.64 -39.84 -16.36
CA ASP A 732 1.12 -39.81 -15.00
C ASP A 732 1.45 -38.49 -14.29
N ALA A 733 2.67 -37.96 -14.50
CA ALA A 733 3.06 -36.64 -13.98
C ALA A 733 2.25 -35.50 -14.60
N ILE A 734 1.93 -35.58 -15.89
CA ILE A 734 1.03 -34.63 -16.59
C ILE A 734 -0.39 -34.72 -16.03
N GLU A 735 -0.94 -35.93 -15.89
CA GLU A 735 -2.31 -36.14 -15.41
C GLU A 735 -2.50 -35.69 -13.95
N SER A 736 -1.50 -35.94 -13.10
CA SER A 736 -1.49 -35.52 -11.69
C SER A 736 -1.19 -34.03 -11.46
N ARG A 737 -0.87 -33.26 -12.53
CA ARG A 737 -0.48 -31.85 -12.45
C ARG A 737 0.63 -31.57 -11.43
N ALA A 738 1.63 -32.45 -11.37
CA ALA A 738 2.75 -32.33 -10.44
C ALA A 738 3.99 -31.74 -11.15
N PRO A 739 4.26 -30.41 -11.04
CA PRO A 739 5.31 -29.75 -11.82
C PRO A 739 6.72 -30.30 -11.51
N ASP A 740 7.05 -30.55 -10.24
CA ASP A 740 8.36 -31.07 -9.87
C ASP A 740 8.56 -32.52 -10.31
N LEU A 741 7.50 -33.33 -10.22
CA LEU A 741 7.53 -34.70 -10.74
C LEU A 741 7.71 -34.69 -12.26
N LEU A 742 7.00 -33.81 -12.98
CA LEU A 742 7.13 -33.68 -14.43
C LEU A 742 8.54 -33.22 -14.84
N ARG A 743 9.14 -32.27 -14.11
CA ARG A 743 10.54 -31.87 -14.32
C ARG A 743 11.50 -33.04 -14.14
N GLN A 744 11.34 -33.80 -13.05
CA GLN A 744 12.16 -34.97 -12.77
C GLN A 744 12.05 -36.00 -13.90
N ARG A 745 10.83 -36.38 -14.31
CA ARG A 745 10.60 -37.37 -15.37
C ARG A 745 11.09 -36.89 -16.73
N THR A 746 10.93 -35.60 -17.02
CA THR A 746 11.46 -34.99 -18.25
C THR A 746 13.00 -35.00 -18.25
N ALA A 747 13.65 -34.77 -17.11
CA ALA A 747 15.11 -34.86 -16.99
C ALA A 747 15.61 -36.30 -17.19
N GLU A 748 14.91 -37.29 -16.63
CA GLU A 748 15.20 -38.72 -16.87
C GLU A 748 15.06 -39.08 -18.36
N LEU A 749 14.04 -38.54 -19.03
CA LEU A 749 13.86 -38.69 -20.47
C LEU A 749 14.96 -38.00 -21.30
N SER A 750 15.44 -36.83 -20.87
CA SER A 750 16.59 -36.16 -21.49
C SER A 750 17.89 -36.95 -21.33
N LEU A 751 18.06 -37.63 -20.19
CA LEU A 751 19.20 -38.53 -19.98
C LEU A 751 19.15 -39.73 -20.91
N LEU A 752 17.98 -40.37 -21.07
CA LEU A 752 17.79 -41.44 -22.04
C LEU A 752 18.10 -40.96 -23.47
N TRP A 753 17.67 -39.74 -23.82
CA TRP A 753 17.98 -39.15 -25.12
C TRP A 753 19.50 -39.06 -25.37
N ARG A 754 20.24 -38.54 -24.39
CA ARG A 754 21.71 -38.44 -24.45
C ARG A 754 22.38 -39.80 -24.60
N GLN A 755 21.88 -40.82 -23.90
CA GLN A 755 22.42 -42.18 -24.01
C GLN A 755 22.23 -42.75 -25.41
N ILE A 756 21.07 -42.54 -26.02
CA ILE A 756 20.78 -42.97 -27.39
C ILE A 756 21.72 -42.25 -28.38
N LEU A 757 21.85 -40.93 -28.27
CA LEU A 757 22.75 -40.15 -29.12
C LEU A 757 24.23 -40.55 -28.96
N ASP A 758 24.67 -40.89 -27.75
CA ASP A 758 26.04 -41.37 -27.56
C ASP A 758 26.26 -42.75 -28.18
N HIS A 759 25.24 -43.61 -28.10
CA HIS A 759 25.25 -44.93 -28.73
C HIS A 759 25.27 -44.85 -30.26
N THR A 760 24.52 -43.94 -30.87
CA THR A 760 24.54 -43.73 -32.34
C THR A 760 25.78 -42.96 -32.82
N GLY A 761 26.57 -42.40 -31.91
CA GLY A 761 27.75 -41.60 -32.23
C GLY A 761 27.45 -40.15 -32.60
N GLU A 762 26.19 -39.72 -32.50
CA GLU A 762 25.74 -38.36 -32.79
C GLU A 762 26.08 -37.37 -31.67
N LEU A 763 26.11 -37.80 -30.40
CA LEU A 763 26.40 -36.90 -29.28
C LEU A 763 27.80 -36.26 -29.38
N PRO A 764 28.89 -37.01 -29.69
CA PRO A 764 30.19 -36.40 -29.93
C PRO A 764 30.22 -35.40 -31.10
N ILE A 765 29.36 -35.57 -32.12
CA ILE A 765 29.24 -34.64 -33.24
C ILE A 765 28.60 -33.32 -32.78
N LEU A 766 27.48 -33.39 -32.04
CA LEU A 766 26.82 -32.21 -31.48
C LEU A 766 27.74 -31.43 -30.52
N ILE A 767 28.51 -32.13 -29.69
CA ILE A 767 29.49 -31.52 -28.79
C ILE A 767 30.59 -30.81 -29.61
N PHE A 768 31.08 -31.45 -30.67
CA PHE A 768 32.09 -30.85 -31.54
C PHE A 768 31.60 -29.57 -32.20
N GLU A 769 30.40 -29.59 -32.79
CA GLU A 769 29.79 -28.43 -33.46
C GLU A 769 29.55 -27.27 -32.49
N SER A 770 29.14 -27.56 -31.26
CA SER A 770 29.00 -26.53 -30.21
C SER A 770 30.35 -25.89 -29.88
N LEU A 771 31.38 -26.70 -29.60
CA LEU A 771 32.71 -26.19 -29.26
C LEU A 771 33.33 -25.41 -30.43
N ALA A 772 33.10 -25.84 -31.67
CA ALA A 772 33.58 -25.14 -32.86
C ALA A 772 32.90 -23.78 -33.07
N ARG A 773 31.61 -23.62 -32.69
CA ARG A 773 30.93 -22.32 -32.71
C ARG A 773 31.53 -21.33 -31.71
N ASP A 774 31.95 -21.82 -30.55
CA ASP A 774 32.53 -21.01 -29.48
C ASP A 774 34.05 -20.77 -29.64
N ARG A 775 34.60 -21.04 -30.83
CA ARG A 775 36.03 -20.90 -31.16
C ARG A 775 36.65 -19.57 -30.70
N ASN A 776 35.91 -18.47 -30.74
CA ASN A 776 36.42 -17.15 -30.37
C ASN A 776 36.62 -16.94 -28.86
N GLN A 777 36.10 -17.83 -28.03
CA GLN A 777 36.29 -17.80 -26.57
C GLN A 777 37.50 -18.63 -26.11
N MET A 778 38.18 -19.32 -27.02
CA MET A 778 39.34 -20.15 -26.72
C MET A 778 40.62 -19.32 -26.60
N ILE A 779 41.52 -19.75 -25.71
CA ILE A 779 42.77 -19.07 -25.35
C ILE A 779 43.83 -19.22 -26.46
N ASP A 780 43.86 -20.36 -27.15
CA ASP A 780 44.76 -20.61 -28.29
C ASP A 780 43.95 -20.86 -29.59
N LEU A 781 43.77 -19.78 -30.33
CA LEU A 781 42.98 -19.76 -31.56
C LEU A 781 43.62 -20.57 -32.70
N ARG A 782 44.96 -20.67 -32.75
CA ARG A 782 45.64 -21.46 -33.79
C ARG A 782 45.48 -22.95 -33.54
N GLN A 783 45.65 -23.36 -32.28
CA GLN A 783 45.43 -24.74 -31.88
C GLN A 783 43.95 -25.14 -32.02
N ALA A 784 43.03 -24.21 -31.74
CA ALA A 784 41.60 -24.40 -31.97
C ALA A 784 41.30 -24.66 -33.46
N ASP A 785 41.84 -23.86 -34.37
CA ASP A 785 41.60 -24.01 -35.81
C ASP A 785 42.10 -25.37 -36.35
N ASP A 786 43.28 -25.83 -35.92
CA ASP A 786 43.84 -27.15 -36.29
C ASP A 786 42.97 -28.31 -35.75
N LEU A 787 42.53 -28.23 -34.48
CA LEU A 787 41.64 -29.22 -33.90
C LEU A 787 40.24 -29.23 -34.55
N ILE A 788 39.72 -28.07 -34.97
CA ILE A 788 38.45 -27.95 -35.69
C ILE A 788 38.58 -28.57 -37.09
N GLU A 789 39.68 -28.36 -37.80
CA GLU A 789 39.92 -29.00 -39.10
C GLU A 789 40.03 -30.53 -38.98
N GLN A 790 40.77 -31.00 -37.97
CA GLN A 790 40.85 -32.43 -37.64
C GLN A 790 39.49 -32.99 -37.24
N GLY A 791 38.69 -32.24 -36.50
CA GLY A 791 37.35 -32.64 -36.08
C GLY A 791 36.38 -32.75 -37.25
N ASN A 792 36.36 -31.76 -38.16
CA ASN A 792 35.60 -31.80 -39.40
C ASN A 792 35.98 -33.00 -40.29
N THR A 793 37.26 -33.38 -40.26
CA THR A 793 37.75 -34.56 -40.97
C THR A 793 37.30 -35.86 -40.29
N ALA A 794 37.35 -35.93 -38.96
CA ALA A 794 36.84 -37.06 -38.18
C ALA A 794 35.32 -37.25 -38.33
N VAL A 795 34.54 -36.16 -38.37
CA VAL A 795 33.09 -36.18 -38.65
C VAL A 795 32.81 -36.78 -40.03
N ARG A 796 33.47 -36.29 -41.08
CA ARG A 796 33.30 -36.81 -42.46
C ARG A 796 33.72 -38.27 -42.60
N ALA A 797 34.70 -38.71 -41.83
CA ALA A 797 35.20 -40.09 -41.83
C ALA A 797 34.40 -41.03 -40.91
N GLY A 798 33.46 -40.53 -40.11
CA GLY A 798 32.74 -41.33 -39.11
C GLY A 798 33.60 -41.81 -37.94
N GLU A 799 34.74 -41.16 -37.68
CA GLU A 799 35.72 -41.55 -36.65
C GLU A 799 35.31 -41.03 -35.25
N VAL A 800 34.23 -41.56 -34.68
CA VAL A 800 33.63 -41.09 -33.41
C VAL A 800 34.62 -41.09 -32.24
N THR A 801 35.45 -42.13 -32.09
CA THR A 801 36.46 -42.20 -31.02
C THR A 801 37.49 -41.09 -31.13
N ARG A 802 37.94 -40.78 -32.35
CA ARG A 802 38.87 -39.68 -32.60
C ARG A 802 38.21 -38.34 -32.31
N LEU A 803 36.95 -38.18 -32.69
CA LEU A 803 36.18 -36.98 -32.43
C LEU A 803 36.02 -36.71 -30.92
N ARG A 804 35.81 -37.74 -30.09
CA ARG A 804 35.79 -37.60 -28.62
C ARG A 804 37.11 -37.07 -28.07
N MET A 805 38.25 -37.54 -28.59
CA MET A 805 39.57 -37.03 -28.21
C MET A 805 39.76 -35.57 -28.62
N ILE A 806 39.27 -35.20 -29.80
CA ILE A 806 39.31 -33.83 -30.31
C ILE A 806 38.46 -32.91 -29.43
N ASN A 807 37.24 -33.31 -29.08
CA ASN A 807 36.36 -32.55 -28.18
C ASN A 807 37.01 -32.30 -26.80
N ALA A 808 37.65 -33.33 -26.23
CA ALA A 808 38.37 -33.20 -24.96
C ALA A 808 39.52 -32.17 -25.06
N ARG A 809 40.25 -32.15 -26.18
CA ARG A 809 41.32 -31.17 -26.42
C ARG A 809 40.78 -29.77 -26.65
N LEU A 810 39.70 -29.62 -27.42
CA LEU A 810 39.05 -28.31 -27.63
C LEU A 810 38.55 -27.70 -26.31
N ARG A 811 37.98 -28.51 -25.40
CA ARG A 811 37.55 -28.02 -24.08
C ARG A 811 38.70 -27.50 -23.21
N GLN A 812 39.90 -28.04 -23.35
CA GLN A 812 41.08 -27.57 -22.61
C GLN A 812 41.58 -26.21 -23.08
N LEU A 813 41.09 -25.72 -24.23
CA LEU A 813 41.44 -24.41 -24.76
C LEU A 813 40.56 -23.29 -24.21
N PHE A 814 39.59 -23.57 -23.34
CA PHE A 814 38.82 -22.54 -22.64
C PHE A 814 39.43 -22.23 -21.27
N ALA A 815 39.34 -20.97 -20.85
CA ALA A 815 39.71 -20.57 -19.48
C ALA A 815 38.80 -21.24 -18.44
N GLU A 816 37.51 -21.31 -18.77
CA GLU A 816 36.51 -22.11 -18.06
C GLU A 816 35.75 -22.95 -19.10
N PRO A 817 35.80 -24.30 -19.04
CA PRO A 817 35.17 -25.15 -20.04
C PRO A 817 33.65 -24.92 -20.08
N PRO A 818 33.05 -24.72 -21.28
CA PRO A 818 31.60 -24.58 -21.39
C PRO A 818 30.90 -25.88 -21.00
N ALA A 819 29.67 -25.73 -20.47
CA ALA A 819 28.80 -26.88 -20.20
C ALA A 819 28.53 -27.67 -21.48
N GLU A 820 28.25 -28.97 -21.36
CA GLU A 820 27.89 -29.77 -22.53
C GLU A 820 26.58 -29.25 -23.14
N PRO A 821 26.47 -29.16 -24.48
CA PRO A 821 25.25 -28.73 -25.13
C PRO A 821 24.10 -29.66 -24.74
N ASP A 822 22.94 -29.08 -24.41
CA ASP A 822 21.73 -29.88 -24.22
C ASP A 822 21.17 -30.29 -25.59
N PRO A 823 21.22 -31.59 -25.98
CA PRO A 823 20.87 -31.99 -27.35
C PRO A 823 19.42 -31.66 -27.73
N PHE A 824 18.56 -31.47 -26.73
CA PHE A 824 17.18 -31.05 -26.93
C PHE A 824 17.07 -29.56 -27.31
N SER A 825 17.96 -28.71 -26.79
CA SER A 825 18.00 -27.27 -27.10
C SER A 825 18.51 -26.99 -28.51
N THR A 826 19.44 -27.80 -29.02
CA THR A 826 19.99 -27.67 -30.38
C THR A 826 18.97 -27.98 -31.49
N ILE A 827 17.94 -28.77 -31.17
CA ILE A 827 16.87 -29.13 -32.11
C ILE A 827 15.84 -28.01 -32.29
N ARG A 828 15.65 -27.14 -31.28
CA ARG A 828 14.71 -26.01 -31.34
C ARG A 828 15.20 -24.83 -32.18
N GLY A 829 16.44 -24.87 -32.69
CA GLY A 829 17.10 -23.74 -33.34
C GLY A 829 17.42 -22.66 -32.31
N ALA A 830 18.67 -22.64 -31.83
CA ALA A 830 19.18 -21.58 -30.96
C ALA A 830 19.38 -20.28 -31.74
#